data_AF-A0A918HLS3-F1
#
_entry.id   AF-A0A918HLS3-F1
#
_cell.length_a   1.000
_cell.length_b   1.000
_cell.length_c   1.000
_cell.angle_alpha   90.00
_cell.angle_beta   90.00
_cell.angle_gamma   90.00
#
_symmetry.space_group_name_H-M   'P 1'
#
loop_
_entity.id
_entity.type
_entity.pdbx_description
1 polymer ?
#
loop_
_entity_poly.entity_id
_entity_poly.type
_entity_poly.pdbx_seq_one_letter_code
_entity_poly.pdbx_strand_id
1 'polypeptide(L)'
;MTTSPQPAEQPPSTPSQAPAPASTSFVPAPRQQGGTTRTEPLRTAPADLLDHPDPHTAAQAATVENLLRCWIRETGLSAPGAGILRVPLPASGTALLTPVLHWSPTGFHRLGLPRLEHAPEPAPALDAVTLAALLTRESPGTDGLTGPTGQTGLDGAIGATGATGATGPTGPTELDGATGATAPTGPAAPTDQVGPPDTPRPAPASLPSDGLDLVARVADSVRRTAAFIRERREHPADGPDLFLSAEQALVLGHPLHPTPKSREGLSDAEARLYSPESRGSFLLHWFAVAPSVLAGDSAWTARGRTVAADRLTARLAGSGLPLPDGYAALPLHPWQLREVLHRPEVIALLDAGALRDLGAHGAPWHPTSSVRTVHRSDAPAMLKLSLALRITNSRRENLRKELHRGVEVHRLLRAGLVKQWQAAHPGFDIVRDPAWLAVDGTDGLPVTGLDVVIRHNPFGPVDDVTCVAGLVAPRPYPRRATEQHLGPTGDAEDLPTAGPLPPGPDRFPAHSSRLATLVTRLAERTGRPRAAVAAEWFLRYLEQVVRPVLWLDGEAGIALEAHQQNTLLLLDPDGWPTGGRYRDNQGYYFRHSRRAELDARLPGIGERSDTFVSDDVADERFAYYLGINNVLGLVGAFGSQKLADERLLLAAFRRFLTDTASGPDRLRSSLPARLLDSPTLRCKANLLTRLHGLDELVGPVDTQSVYVTIANPLHL
;
A
#
# COMPACT_ATOMS: atom_id res chain seq x y z
N MET A 1 -53.19 -27.82 65.88
CA MET A 1 -51.76 -28.17 65.92
C MET A 1 -51.00 -26.85 65.71
N THR A 2 -50.66 -26.11 66.76
CA THR A 2 -49.43 -26.24 67.60
C THR A 2 -48.17 -25.79 66.84
N THR A 3 -47.38 -24.78 67.25
CA THR A 3 -47.26 -24.09 68.56
C THR A 3 -46.76 -22.62 68.47
N SER A 4 -47.08 -21.83 69.50
CA SER A 4 -46.54 -20.51 69.90
C SER A 4 -45.02 -20.55 70.29
N PRO A 5 -44.29 -19.48 70.73
CA PRO A 5 -44.76 -18.20 71.32
C PRO A 5 -44.02 -16.86 70.99
N GLN A 6 -44.56 -15.81 71.63
CA GLN A 6 -44.21 -14.37 71.74
C GLN A 6 -43.04 -14.08 72.74
N PRO A 7 -42.65 -12.82 73.14
CA PRO A 7 -43.11 -11.46 72.77
C PRO A 7 -42.04 -10.31 72.62
N ALA A 8 -42.54 -9.11 72.25
CA ALA A 8 -42.19 -7.73 72.70
C ALA A 8 -40.80 -7.07 72.44
N GLU A 9 -40.83 -5.87 71.83
CA GLU A 9 -40.62 -4.58 72.55
C GLU A 9 -41.26 -3.38 71.81
N GLN A 10 -41.41 -2.21 72.46
CA GLN A 10 -42.28 -1.09 72.04
C GLN A 10 -41.54 0.24 71.72
N PRO A 11 -42.19 1.22 71.05
CA PRO A 11 -41.56 2.41 70.44
C PRO A 11 -41.64 3.68 71.32
N PRO A 12 -41.16 4.84 70.81
CA PRO A 12 -42.07 6.00 70.53
C PRO A 12 -41.60 6.87 69.33
N SER A 13 -42.28 7.91 68.81
CA SER A 13 -43.71 8.34 68.80
C SER A 13 -43.93 9.48 67.77
N THR A 14 -45.11 9.52 67.13
CA THR A 14 -45.76 10.62 66.35
C THR A 14 -46.01 11.91 67.18
N PRO A 15 -46.50 13.10 66.68
CA PRO A 15 -47.42 13.43 65.54
C PRO A 15 -47.02 14.71 64.73
N SER A 16 -47.81 15.44 63.92
CA SER A 16 -48.91 15.27 62.92
C SER A 16 -49.44 16.69 62.56
N GLN A 17 -49.58 17.01 61.26
CA GLN A 17 -50.51 17.98 60.61
C GLN A 17 -50.48 19.54 60.82
N ALA A 18 -50.15 20.25 59.71
CA ALA A 18 -50.90 21.35 59.01
C ALA A 18 -51.25 22.70 59.73
N PRO A 19 -51.76 23.77 59.04
CA PRO A 19 -51.62 24.25 57.63
C PRO A 19 -51.15 25.74 57.50
N ALA A 20 -51.12 26.32 56.28
CA ALA A 20 -50.85 27.76 55.99
C ALA A 20 -52.15 28.63 56.02
N PRO A 21 -52.15 30.00 56.06
CA PRO A 21 -51.74 30.87 54.92
C PRO A 21 -51.33 32.35 55.27
N ALA A 22 -51.37 33.25 54.26
CA ALA A 22 -51.45 34.73 54.28
C ALA A 22 -50.17 35.57 54.04
N SER A 23 -50.36 36.80 53.52
CA SER A 23 -49.38 37.57 52.73
C SER A 23 -49.44 39.09 52.92
N THR A 24 -48.30 39.78 52.95
CA THR A 24 -48.16 41.23 52.62
C THR A 24 -46.75 41.59 52.12
N SER A 25 -46.62 42.78 51.52
CA SER A 25 -45.58 43.18 50.55
C SER A 25 -44.30 43.85 51.10
N PHE A 26 -43.16 43.63 50.43
CA PHE A 26 -42.02 44.55 50.35
C PHE A 26 -41.28 44.42 48.99
N VAL A 27 -40.70 45.52 48.49
CA VAL A 27 -40.10 45.72 47.15
C VAL A 27 -38.96 46.76 47.29
N PRO A 28 -37.87 46.82 46.48
CA PRO A 28 -37.37 45.93 45.42
C PRO A 28 -35.93 45.40 45.59
N ALA A 29 -35.57 44.34 44.86
CA ALA A 29 -34.23 44.15 44.29
C ALA A 29 -34.33 43.21 43.06
N PRO A 30 -33.85 43.59 41.86
CA PRO A 30 -34.03 42.77 40.67
C PRO A 30 -33.08 41.56 40.67
N ARG A 31 -33.63 40.36 40.88
CA ARG A 31 -32.98 39.11 40.46
C ARG A 31 -32.93 39.10 38.93
N GLN A 32 -31.74 38.89 38.35
CA GLN A 32 -31.63 38.69 36.90
C GLN A 32 -32.40 37.43 36.48
N GLN A 33 -33.38 37.63 35.60
CA GLN A 33 -34.05 36.54 34.89
C GLN A 33 -33.19 36.06 33.73
N GLY A 34 -33.31 34.77 33.41
CA GLY A 34 -33.48 34.33 32.02
C GLY A 34 -32.43 34.79 31.02
N GLY A 35 -31.14 34.65 31.33
CA GLY A 35 -30.09 34.66 30.31
C GLY A 35 -30.25 33.44 29.41
N THR A 36 -30.92 33.62 28.26
CA THR A 36 -30.97 32.61 27.20
C THR A 36 -29.56 32.14 26.89
N THR A 37 -29.25 30.87 27.11
CA THR A 37 -28.04 30.25 26.58
C THR A 37 -28.14 30.28 25.07
N ARG A 38 -27.56 31.34 24.48
CA ARG A 38 -27.49 31.54 23.05
C ARG A 38 -26.85 30.29 22.47
N THR A 39 -27.66 29.50 21.78
CA THR A 39 -27.17 28.37 21.00
C THR A 39 -26.34 29.00 19.90
N GLU A 40 -25.04 29.14 20.14
CA GLU A 40 -24.07 29.48 19.09
C GLU A 40 -24.36 28.52 17.94
N PRO A 41 -24.75 29.04 16.76
CA PRO A 41 -25.05 28.16 15.64
C PRO A 41 -23.80 27.32 15.36
N LEU A 42 -23.99 26.01 15.12
CA LEU A 42 -22.87 25.15 14.73
C LEU A 42 -22.08 25.88 13.64
N ARG A 43 -20.82 26.22 13.95
CA ARG A 43 -19.91 26.80 12.96
C ARG A 43 -20.00 25.91 11.72
N THR A 44 -20.25 26.54 10.58
CA THR A 44 -20.24 25.91 9.25
C THR A 44 -19.14 24.86 9.22
N ALA A 45 -19.49 23.60 8.94
CA ALA A 45 -18.57 22.47 9.03
C ALA A 45 -17.23 22.87 8.41
N PRO A 46 -16.10 22.80 9.16
CA PRO A 46 -14.84 23.35 8.70
C PRO A 46 -14.51 22.73 7.35
N ALA A 47 -14.24 23.59 6.36
CA ALA A 47 -13.98 23.17 5.00
C ALA A 47 -12.88 22.09 4.99
N ASP A 48 -13.09 21.03 4.20
CA ASP A 48 -12.14 19.92 4.11
C ASP A 48 -10.78 20.48 3.68
N LEU A 49 -9.74 20.28 4.50
CA LEU A 49 -8.43 20.87 4.23
C LEU A 49 -7.77 20.29 2.96
N LEU A 50 -8.27 19.17 2.42
CA LEU A 50 -7.89 18.68 1.10
C LEU A 50 -8.31 19.64 -0.03
N ASP A 51 -9.40 20.41 0.16
CA ASP A 51 -9.87 21.44 -0.77
C ASP A 51 -9.17 22.80 -0.56
N HIS A 52 -8.30 22.94 0.45
CA HIS A 52 -7.66 24.22 0.78
C HIS A 52 -6.92 24.80 -0.43
N PRO A 53 -7.08 26.11 -0.77
CA PRO A 53 -6.58 26.69 -2.01
C PRO A 53 -5.05 26.69 -2.12
N ASP A 54 -4.32 26.83 -1.01
CA ASP A 54 -2.88 26.56 -0.97
C ASP A 54 -2.60 25.04 -1.06
N PRO A 55 -1.85 24.57 -2.09
CA PRO A 55 -1.45 23.16 -2.23
C PRO A 55 -0.62 22.62 -1.07
N HIS A 56 0.16 23.44 -0.37
CA HIS A 56 1.00 22.99 0.74
C HIS A 56 0.15 22.63 1.96
N THR A 57 -0.85 23.45 2.33
CA THR A 57 -1.82 23.13 3.37
C THR A 57 -2.59 21.83 3.08
N ALA A 58 -3.01 21.62 1.82
CA ALA A 58 -3.70 20.39 1.43
C ALA A 58 -2.78 19.15 1.53
N ALA A 59 -1.51 19.27 1.13
CA ALA A 59 -0.50 18.22 1.28
C ALA A 59 -0.17 17.91 2.76
N GLN A 60 -0.09 18.93 3.61
CA GLN A 60 0.08 18.79 5.06
C GLN A 60 -1.10 18.02 5.67
N ALA A 61 -2.34 18.42 5.38
CA ALA A 61 -3.54 17.75 5.87
C ALA A 61 -3.61 16.28 5.43
N ALA A 62 -3.35 15.98 4.15
CA ALA A 62 -3.30 14.61 3.64
C ALA A 62 -2.23 13.75 4.34
N THR A 63 -1.04 14.32 4.60
CA THR A 63 0.07 13.57 5.23
C THR A 63 -0.18 13.36 6.72
N VAL A 64 -0.73 14.35 7.42
CA VAL A 64 -1.19 14.23 8.81
C VAL A 64 -2.27 13.16 8.94
N GLU A 65 -3.27 13.15 8.06
CA GLU A 65 -4.34 12.14 8.07
C GLU A 65 -3.78 10.72 7.85
N ASN A 66 -2.81 10.56 6.93
CA ASN A 66 -2.15 9.27 6.70
C ASN A 66 -1.30 8.81 7.89
N LEU A 67 -0.53 9.70 8.52
CA LEU A 67 0.26 9.38 9.73
C LEU A 67 -0.65 8.92 10.87
N LEU A 68 -1.73 9.66 11.14
CA LEU A 68 -2.70 9.30 12.18
C LEU A 68 -3.42 7.98 11.85
N ARG A 69 -3.81 7.72 10.58
CA ARG A 69 -4.40 6.43 10.18
C ARG A 69 -3.46 5.25 10.39
N CYS A 70 -2.16 5.41 10.10
CA CYS A 70 -1.16 4.38 10.37
C CYS A 70 -1.06 4.16 11.88
N TRP A 71 -0.87 5.23 12.66
CA TRP A 71 -0.75 5.15 14.12
C TRP A 71 -1.95 4.49 14.79
N ILE A 72 -3.18 4.92 14.47
CA ILE A 72 -4.44 4.36 15.02
C ILE A 72 -4.52 2.85 14.75
N ARG A 73 -4.22 2.44 13.51
CA ARG A 73 -4.27 1.04 13.08
C ARG A 73 -3.19 0.18 13.72
N GLU A 74 -1.97 0.71 13.81
CA GLU A 74 -0.77 -0.04 14.22
C GLU A 74 -0.60 -0.08 15.75
N THR A 75 -1.23 0.85 16.48
CA THR A 75 -1.30 0.85 17.96
C THR A 75 -2.65 0.38 18.53
N GLY A 76 -3.65 0.11 17.69
CA GLY A 76 -4.95 -0.41 18.11
C GLY A 76 -5.85 0.60 18.83
N LEU A 77 -5.74 1.90 18.51
CA LEU A 77 -6.56 2.93 19.15
C LEU A 77 -8.05 2.78 18.83
N SER A 78 -8.86 2.76 19.89
CA SER A 78 -10.31 2.64 19.81
C SER A 78 -10.99 3.94 19.35
N ALA A 79 -12.24 3.81 18.88
CA ALA A 79 -13.08 4.95 18.54
C ALA A 79 -13.29 5.88 19.75
N PRO A 80 -13.29 7.22 19.59
CA PRO A 80 -13.51 8.12 20.69
C PRO A 80 -15.01 8.24 21.04
N GLY A 81 -15.31 8.44 22.32
CA GLY A 81 -16.70 8.58 22.81
C GLY A 81 -17.37 9.92 22.46
N ALA A 82 -16.58 10.93 22.09
CA ALA A 82 -17.03 12.21 21.53
C ALA A 82 -16.15 12.54 20.32
N GLY A 83 -16.57 13.45 19.44
CA GLY A 83 -15.95 13.70 18.12
C GLY A 83 -14.50 14.23 18.08
N ILE A 84 -13.75 14.17 19.18
CA ILE A 84 -12.31 14.41 19.27
C ILE A 84 -11.63 13.10 19.70
N LEU A 85 -10.72 12.59 18.88
CA LEU A 85 -9.84 11.49 19.27
C LEU A 85 -8.67 12.04 20.10
N ARG A 86 -8.42 11.41 21.25
CA ARG A 86 -7.23 11.61 22.08
C ARG A 86 -6.21 10.52 21.77
N VAL A 87 -5.03 10.90 21.27
CA VAL A 87 -3.89 10.00 21.02
C VAL A 87 -2.87 10.20 22.13
N PRO A 88 -2.69 9.27 23.09
CA PRO A 88 -1.70 9.42 24.16
C PRO A 88 -0.27 9.44 23.59
N LEU A 89 0.57 10.34 24.11
CA LEU A 89 2.00 10.43 23.82
C LEU A 89 2.81 10.36 25.13
N PRO A 90 2.88 9.19 25.80
CA PRO A 90 3.51 9.04 27.12
C PRO A 90 5.00 9.42 27.17
N ALA A 91 5.81 9.11 26.16
CA ALA A 91 7.23 9.47 26.11
C ALA A 91 7.45 10.98 25.92
N SER A 92 6.43 11.69 25.43
CA SER A 92 6.35 13.15 25.32
C SER A 92 5.59 13.81 26.47
N GLY A 93 5.03 13.04 27.41
CA GLY A 93 4.31 13.54 28.59
C GLY A 93 3.00 14.27 28.27
N THR A 94 2.34 13.96 27.15
CA THR A 94 1.18 14.71 26.62
C THR A 94 0.24 13.81 25.81
N ALA A 95 -0.69 14.38 25.06
CA ALA A 95 -1.50 13.70 24.07
C ALA A 95 -1.78 14.62 22.87
N LEU A 96 -2.25 14.05 21.76
CA LEU A 96 -2.84 14.81 20.65
C LEU A 96 -4.36 14.77 20.74
N LEU A 97 -4.99 15.90 20.45
CA LEU A 97 -6.42 16.04 20.27
C LEU A 97 -6.69 16.29 18.78
N THR A 98 -7.27 15.32 18.06
CA THR A 98 -7.62 15.42 16.64
C THR A 98 -9.13 15.33 16.42
N PRO A 99 -9.77 16.28 15.70
CA PRO A 99 -11.17 16.16 15.33
C PRO A 99 -11.43 14.97 14.42
N VAL A 100 -12.48 14.18 14.69
CA VAL A 100 -12.91 13.06 13.85
C VAL A 100 -14.05 13.52 12.95
N LEU A 101 -13.79 13.57 11.64
CA LEU A 101 -14.76 13.93 10.60
C LEU A 101 -15.50 12.69 10.07
N HIS A 102 -14.84 11.53 10.11
CA HIS A 102 -15.42 10.21 9.81
C HIS A 102 -14.62 9.14 10.57
N TRP A 103 -15.31 8.25 11.29
CA TRP A 103 -14.67 7.06 11.88
C TRP A 103 -15.02 5.82 11.05
N SER A 104 -14.00 5.16 10.50
CA SER A 104 -14.17 4.01 9.62
C SER A 104 -13.79 2.70 10.33
N PRO A 105 -14.64 1.66 10.32
CA PRO A 105 -14.27 0.33 10.82
C PRO A 105 -13.16 -0.35 9.99
N THR A 106 -12.93 0.08 8.74
CA THR A 106 -11.83 -0.42 7.89
C THR A 106 -10.56 0.45 7.99
N GLY A 107 -10.60 1.47 8.85
CA GLY A 107 -9.49 2.37 9.18
C GLY A 107 -9.23 3.48 8.16
N PHE A 108 -10.20 3.79 7.30
CA PHE A 108 -10.20 4.96 6.39
C PHE A 108 -10.79 6.20 7.08
N HIS A 109 -10.32 6.50 8.30
CA HIS A 109 -10.82 7.65 9.08
C HIS A 109 -10.62 8.97 8.31
N ARG A 110 -11.53 9.94 8.44
CA ARG A 110 -11.28 11.34 8.04
C ARG A 110 -11.01 12.15 9.31
N LEU A 111 -9.88 12.86 9.34
CA LEU A 111 -9.34 13.48 10.56
C LEU A 111 -8.95 14.94 10.32
N GLY A 112 -9.20 15.79 11.32
CA GLY A 112 -8.69 17.17 11.35
C GLY A 112 -7.26 17.23 11.86
N LEU A 113 -6.60 18.39 11.68
CA LEU A 113 -5.24 18.59 12.19
C LEU A 113 -5.20 18.44 13.73
N PRO A 114 -4.27 17.65 14.29
CA PRO A 114 -4.13 17.46 15.73
C PRO A 114 -3.59 18.71 16.42
N ARG A 115 -3.94 18.89 17.69
CA ARG A 115 -3.35 19.87 18.60
C ARG A 115 -2.76 19.14 19.81
N LEU A 116 -1.71 19.67 20.41
CA LEU A 116 -1.22 19.17 21.70
C LEU A 116 -2.26 19.41 22.79
N GLU A 117 -2.47 18.42 23.64
CA GLU A 117 -3.28 18.54 24.84
C GLU A 117 -2.64 19.59 25.77
N HIS A 118 -3.46 20.51 26.29
CA HIS A 118 -3.04 21.70 27.03
C HIS A 118 -2.26 22.77 26.25
N ALA A 119 -2.19 22.69 24.91
CA ALA A 119 -1.72 23.83 24.11
C ALA A 119 -2.62 25.07 24.34
N PRO A 120 -2.05 26.28 24.50
CA PRO A 120 -2.84 27.50 24.65
C PRO A 120 -3.66 27.77 23.38
N GLU A 121 -4.83 28.39 23.50
CA GLU A 121 -5.75 28.64 22.37
C GLU A 121 -5.10 29.21 21.08
N PRO A 122 -4.16 30.20 21.14
CA PRO A 122 -3.50 30.72 19.95
C PRO A 122 -2.44 29.79 19.32
N ALA A 123 -2.10 28.66 19.94
CA ALA A 123 -1.15 27.71 19.35
C ALA A 123 -1.67 27.18 17.99
N PRO A 124 -0.81 26.93 17.00
CA PRO A 124 -1.22 26.28 15.76
C PRO A 124 -1.60 24.81 16.00
N ALA A 125 -2.32 24.22 15.04
CA ALA A 125 -2.38 22.77 14.94
C ALA A 125 -1.05 22.23 14.38
N LEU A 126 -0.74 20.97 14.65
CA LEU A 126 0.52 20.35 14.26
C LEU A 126 0.55 20.08 12.75
N ASP A 127 1.70 20.40 12.14
CA ASP A 127 2.05 19.96 10.81
C ASP A 127 2.53 18.50 10.80
N ALA A 128 2.70 17.93 9.59
CA ALA A 128 3.10 16.53 9.42
C ALA A 128 4.51 16.24 9.96
N VAL A 129 5.43 17.21 9.91
CA VAL A 129 6.83 17.03 10.33
C VAL A 129 6.92 16.97 11.86
N THR A 130 6.23 17.88 12.53
CA THR A 130 6.10 17.92 14.00
C THR A 130 5.38 16.67 14.51
N LEU A 131 4.29 16.26 13.84
CA LEU A 131 3.61 15.01 14.15
C LEU A 131 4.54 13.80 13.99
N ALA A 132 5.26 13.69 12.88
CA ALA A 132 6.19 12.59 12.64
C ALA A 132 7.29 12.52 13.71
N ALA A 133 7.86 13.66 14.12
CA ALA A 133 8.87 13.71 15.18
C ALA A 133 8.33 13.21 16.53
N LEU A 134 7.08 13.53 16.87
CA LEU A 134 6.42 13.02 18.08
C LEU A 134 6.14 11.52 17.97
N LEU A 135 5.59 11.03 16.85
CA LEU A 135 5.31 9.60 16.68
C LEU A 135 6.59 8.75 16.68
N THR A 136 7.68 9.26 16.07
CA THR A 136 9.02 8.66 16.20
C THR A 136 9.45 8.53 17.66
N ARG A 137 9.22 9.56 18.49
CA ARG A 137 9.59 9.56 19.90
C ARG A 137 8.75 8.59 20.76
N GLU A 138 7.48 8.38 20.41
CA GLU A 138 6.61 7.41 21.08
C GLU A 138 6.86 5.95 20.66
N SER A 139 7.64 5.74 19.60
CA SER A 139 7.98 4.40 19.15
C SER A 139 9.05 3.81 20.08
N PRO A 140 8.83 2.63 20.69
CA PRO A 140 9.81 2.04 21.59
C PRO A 140 11.13 1.81 20.84
N GLY A 141 12.25 2.09 21.50
CA GLY A 141 13.58 1.77 20.99
C GLY A 141 13.72 0.26 20.71
N THR A 142 14.66 -0.09 19.83
CA THR A 142 14.87 -1.43 19.25
C THR A 142 15.19 -2.56 20.25
N ASP A 143 15.30 -2.26 21.54
CA ASP A 143 15.83 -3.15 22.58
C ASP A 143 14.80 -4.17 23.12
N GLY A 144 13.62 -4.26 22.51
CA GLY A 144 12.46 -4.97 23.07
C GLY A 144 11.79 -6.05 22.22
N LEU A 145 12.29 -6.36 21.01
CA LEU A 145 11.69 -7.37 20.12
C LEU A 145 12.62 -8.56 19.87
N THR A 146 12.64 -9.50 20.82
CA THR A 146 12.95 -10.89 20.46
C THR A 146 11.88 -11.38 19.47
N GLY A 147 12.32 -12.03 18.39
CA GLY A 147 11.39 -12.69 17.46
C GLY A 147 10.52 -13.72 18.20
N PRO A 148 9.36 -14.10 17.64
CA PRO A 148 8.44 -15.01 18.31
C PRO A 148 9.18 -16.32 18.67
N THR A 149 9.26 -16.62 19.97
CA THR A 149 9.70 -17.92 20.45
C THR A 149 8.86 -18.98 19.75
N GLY A 150 9.51 -19.84 18.96
CA GLY A 150 8.81 -20.91 18.26
C GLY A 150 7.97 -21.73 19.23
N GLN A 151 6.77 -22.13 18.80
CA GLN A 151 5.90 -22.99 19.62
C GLN A 151 6.69 -24.22 20.06
N THR A 152 6.63 -24.52 21.36
CA THR A 152 7.24 -25.71 21.93
C THR A 152 6.72 -26.93 21.17
N GLY A 153 7.61 -27.63 20.47
CA GLY A 153 7.24 -28.81 19.70
C GLY A 153 6.59 -29.85 20.60
N LEU A 154 5.45 -30.38 20.18
CA LEU A 154 4.84 -31.54 20.83
C LEU A 154 5.80 -32.73 20.74
N ASP A 155 5.89 -33.52 21.82
CA ASP A 155 6.86 -34.60 21.96
C ASP A 155 6.88 -35.55 20.76
N GLY A 156 8.01 -35.60 20.05
CA GLY A 156 8.21 -36.49 18.92
C GLY A 156 8.31 -37.94 19.40
N ALA A 157 7.38 -38.79 18.93
CA ALA A 157 7.46 -40.23 19.16
C ALA A 157 8.77 -40.81 18.62
N ILE A 158 9.37 -41.75 19.37
CA ILE A 158 10.66 -42.36 19.08
C ILE A 158 10.61 -43.09 17.72
N GLY A 159 11.61 -42.82 16.87
CA GLY A 159 11.60 -43.21 15.46
C GLY A 159 12.04 -44.65 15.17
N ALA A 160 11.95 -45.01 13.88
CA ALA A 160 12.50 -46.24 13.31
C ALA A 160 13.87 -45.99 12.65
N THR A 161 14.79 -46.93 12.81
CA THR A 161 16.22 -46.79 12.48
C THR A 161 16.57 -47.22 11.04
N GLY A 162 17.49 -46.50 10.39
CA GLY A 162 18.19 -46.92 9.16
C GLY A 162 18.63 -45.72 8.31
N ALA A 163 19.82 -45.65 7.69
CA ALA A 163 20.96 -46.58 7.70
C ALA A 163 22.30 -45.81 7.58
N THR A 164 23.41 -46.45 7.97
CA THR A 164 24.74 -45.84 8.12
C THR A 164 25.44 -45.53 6.78
N GLY A 165 25.99 -44.31 6.64
CA GLY A 165 26.89 -43.89 5.56
C GLY A 165 28.37 -43.85 6.00
N ALA A 166 29.31 -43.99 5.05
CA ALA A 166 30.71 -44.34 5.34
C ALA A 166 31.63 -43.18 5.79
N THR A 167 32.62 -43.54 6.61
CA THR A 167 33.67 -42.66 7.17
C THR A 167 34.82 -42.39 6.19
N GLY A 168 35.31 -41.15 6.12
CA GLY A 168 36.54 -40.78 5.40
C GLY A 168 37.82 -40.89 6.27
N PRO A 169 39.02 -41.04 5.68
CA PRO A 169 40.24 -41.39 6.42
C PRO A 169 40.98 -40.22 7.09
N THR A 170 41.69 -40.57 8.17
CA THR A 170 42.52 -39.69 9.03
C THR A 170 43.90 -39.37 8.43
N GLY A 171 44.41 -38.16 8.69
CA GLY A 171 45.82 -37.76 8.44
C GLY A 171 46.64 -37.65 9.74
N PRO A 172 47.98 -37.83 9.71
CA PRO A 172 48.82 -38.04 10.90
C PRO A 172 49.38 -36.76 11.56
N THR A 173 49.98 -36.94 12.74
CA THR A 173 50.40 -35.89 13.69
C THR A 173 51.94 -35.75 13.85
N GLU A 174 52.36 -34.56 14.31
CA GLU A 174 53.61 -34.21 15.04
C GLU A 174 54.97 -34.07 14.30
N LEU A 175 55.62 -32.90 14.49
CA LEU A 175 56.88 -32.77 15.26
C LEU A 175 57.21 -31.31 15.61
N ASP A 176 58.04 -31.11 16.65
CA ASP A 176 58.18 -29.88 17.46
C ASP A 176 59.23 -28.84 17.01
N GLY A 177 59.09 -27.61 17.57
CA GLY A 177 60.17 -27.07 18.43
C GLY A 177 60.75 -25.67 18.14
N ALA A 178 60.52 -24.72 19.07
CA ALA A 178 61.53 -23.75 19.60
C ALA A 178 60.92 -22.81 20.66
N THR A 179 61.74 -22.31 21.59
CA THR A 179 61.31 -21.85 22.93
C THR A 179 61.81 -20.44 23.32
N GLY A 180 61.09 -19.75 24.21
CA GLY A 180 61.62 -18.65 25.06
C GLY A 180 60.69 -17.44 25.20
N ALA A 181 60.55 -16.78 26.36
CA ALA A 181 61.01 -17.09 27.72
C ALA A 181 60.14 -16.32 28.76
N THR A 182 60.09 -16.79 30.01
CA THR A 182 59.21 -16.29 31.09
C THR A 182 59.99 -15.55 32.18
N ALA A 183 59.39 -14.53 32.83
CA ALA A 183 59.74 -14.11 34.20
C ALA A 183 58.59 -13.31 34.89
N PRO A 184 58.45 -13.29 36.23
CA PRO A 184 57.15 -13.09 36.89
C PRO A 184 57.06 -12.03 38.01
N THR A 185 55.83 -11.69 38.43
CA THR A 185 55.41 -11.08 39.72
C THR A 185 53.86 -11.17 39.83
N GLY A 186 53.16 -11.18 40.97
CA GLY A 186 53.49 -11.28 42.41
C GLY A 186 52.18 -11.37 43.24
N PRO A 187 52.16 -11.85 44.51
CA PRO A 187 50.92 -12.11 45.25
C PRO A 187 50.36 -10.91 46.05
N ALA A 188 49.10 -11.05 46.50
CA ALA A 188 48.23 -9.97 47.02
C ALA A 188 48.27 -9.73 48.56
N ALA A 189 47.69 -8.60 49.00
CA ALA A 189 47.27 -8.29 50.37
C ALA A 189 46.03 -7.33 50.39
N PRO A 190 45.25 -7.20 51.49
CA PRO A 190 43.85 -6.70 51.45
C PRO A 190 43.55 -5.36 52.21
N THR A 191 42.26 -4.96 52.19
CA THR A 191 41.58 -3.87 52.98
C THR A 191 41.96 -2.41 52.65
N ASP A 192 41.11 -1.36 52.71
CA ASP A 192 39.79 -1.16 53.36
C ASP A 192 38.84 -0.21 52.56
N GLN A 193 37.61 0.05 53.06
CA GLN A 193 36.51 0.76 52.36
C GLN A 193 36.55 2.30 52.31
N VAL A 194 36.07 2.88 51.19
CA VAL A 194 35.45 4.22 51.05
C VAL A 194 34.37 4.15 49.95
N GLY A 195 33.25 4.89 50.06
CA GLY A 195 32.27 5.09 48.96
C GLY A 195 31.76 6.55 48.92
N PRO A 196 30.66 6.89 48.22
CA PRO A 196 30.09 6.36 46.98
C PRO A 196 30.49 7.25 45.76
N PRO A 197 29.80 7.16 44.60
CA PRO A 197 29.10 8.37 44.13
C PRO A 197 27.73 8.12 43.47
N ASP A 198 27.01 9.21 43.21
CA ASP A 198 25.65 9.25 42.65
C ASP A 198 25.46 8.47 41.34
N THR A 199 24.27 7.88 41.18
CA THR A 199 23.82 7.37 39.88
C THR A 199 23.70 8.52 38.87
N PRO A 200 24.40 8.50 37.73
CA PRO A 200 24.26 9.53 36.73
C PRO A 200 22.84 9.51 36.16
N ARG A 201 22.19 10.68 36.13
CA ARG A 201 20.93 10.89 35.41
C ARG A 201 21.10 10.35 33.98
N PRO A 202 20.19 9.50 33.46
CA PRO A 202 20.35 8.91 32.14
C PRO A 202 20.57 10.01 31.10
N ALA A 203 21.59 9.82 30.26
CA ALA A 203 21.85 10.72 29.15
C ALA A 203 20.59 10.81 28.27
N PRO A 204 20.28 11.97 27.67
CA PRO A 204 19.17 12.06 26.74
C PRO A 204 19.41 11.05 25.61
N ALA A 205 18.49 10.07 25.47
CA ALA A 205 18.58 9.07 24.42
C ALA A 205 18.69 9.79 23.07
N SER A 206 19.80 9.54 22.37
CA SER A 206 19.95 9.94 20.98
C SER A 206 18.79 9.35 20.19
N LEU A 207 18.08 10.18 19.42
CA LEU A 207 17.09 9.67 18.47
C LEU A 207 17.76 8.61 17.59
N PRO A 208 17.19 7.39 17.46
CA PRO A 208 17.70 6.39 16.52
C PRO A 208 17.82 6.98 15.11
N SER A 209 18.84 6.55 14.36
CA SER A 209 19.09 7.00 12.98
C SER A 209 17.83 6.94 12.10
N ASP A 210 17.04 5.89 12.30
CA ASP A 210 15.88 5.53 11.50
C ASP A 210 14.68 6.44 11.83
N GLY A 211 14.66 7.00 13.03
CA GLY A 211 13.70 8.02 13.45
C GLY A 211 13.91 9.36 12.73
N LEU A 212 15.16 9.72 12.42
CA LEU A 212 15.49 10.90 11.62
C LEU A 212 15.18 10.69 10.13
N ASP A 213 15.38 9.47 9.62
CA ASP A 213 15.00 9.06 8.26
C ASP A 213 13.49 9.23 8.01
N LEU A 214 12.63 8.81 8.95
CA LEU A 214 11.18 9.00 8.82
C LEU A 214 10.79 10.49 8.70
N VAL A 215 11.33 11.36 9.56
CA VAL A 215 10.99 12.79 9.57
C VAL A 215 11.42 13.47 8.25
N ALA A 216 12.62 13.15 7.75
CA ALA A 216 13.09 13.64 6.45
C ALA A 216 12.19 13.18 5.29
N ARG A 217 11.79 11.90 5.28
CA ARG A 217 10.86 11.34 4.27
C ARG A 217 9.46 11.94 4.35
N VAL A 218 8.97 12.28 5.55
CA VAL A 218 7.68 12.98 5.71
C VAL A 218 7.75 14.38 5.09
N ALA A 219 8.79 15.15 5.37
CA ALA A 219 9.00 16.46 4.75
C ALA A 219 9.11 16.38 3.22
N ASP A 220 9.84 15.40 2.69
CA ASP A 220 9.96 15.13 1.25
C ASP A 220 8.61 14.72 0.62
N SER A 221 7.83 13.87 1.30
CA SER A 221 6.49 13.45 0.86
C SER A 221 5.50 14.63 0.82
N VAL A 222 5.52 15.52 1.81
CA VAL A 222 4.69 16.75 1.81
C VAL A 222 5.08 17.64 0.64
N ARG A 223 6.38 17.96 0.48
CA ARG A 223 6.89 18.83 -0.59
C ARG A 223 6.45 18.33 -1.98
N ARG A 224 6.63 17.03 -2.25
CA ARG A 224 6.24 16.42 -3.53
C ARG A 224 4.74 16.44 -3.73
N THR A 225 3.96 16.08 -2.71
CA THR A 225 2.49 16.13 -2.76
C THR A 225 1.99 17.56 -3.05
N ALA A 226 2.57 18.59 -2.41
CA ALA A 226 2.23 19.98 -2.66
C ALA A 226 2.54 20.42 -4.10
N ALA A 227 3.66 19.98 -4.66
CA ALA A 227 4.01 20.23 -6.06
C ALA A 227 3.01 19.56 -7.03
N PHE A 228 2.67 18.28 -6.81
CA PHE A 228 1.70 17.57 -7.63
C PHE A 228 0.29 18.19 -7.55
N ILE A 229 -0.16 18.59 -6.36
CA ILE A 229 -1.45 19.26 -6.18
C ILE A 229 -1.47 20.58 -6.96
N ARG A 230 -0.39 21.38 -6.90
CA ARG A 230 -0.27 22.63 -7.65
C ARG A 230 -0.40 22.39 -9.16
N GLU A 231 0.43 21.52 -9.70
CA GLU A 231 0.50 21.20 -11.13
C GLU A 231 -0.83 20.65 -11.67
N ARG A 232 -1.53 19.83 -10.88
CA ARG A 232 -2.85 19.28 -11.24
C ARG A 232 -4.00 20.27 -11.10
N ARG A 233 -3.87 21.32 -10.27
CA ARG A 233 -4.81 22.45 -10.22
C ARG A 233 -4.62 23.42 -11.38
N GLU A 234 -3.38 23.62 -11.81
CA GLU A 234 -3.03 24.39 -13.01
C GLU A 234 -3.48 23.67 -14.30
N HIS A 235 -3.31 22.34 -14.36
CA HIS A 235 -3.62 21.51 -15.54
C HIS A 235 -4.62 20.38 -15.24
N PRO A 236 -5.90 20.67 -14.96
CA PRO A 236 -6.86 19.70 -14.42
C PRO A 236 -7.44 18.70 -15.43
N ALA A 237 -7.42 18.99 -16.73
CA ALA A 237 -7.92 18.08 -17.77
C ALA A 237 -7.02 16.85 -17.87
N ASP A 238 -7.61 15.65 -17.97
CA ASP A 238 -6.85 14.39 -18.12
C ASP A 238 -6.43 14.17 -19.59
N GLY A 239 -5.53 13.20 -19.83
CA GLY A 239 -5.08 12.89 -21.18
C GLY A 239 -6.13 12.10 -21.97
N PRO A 240 -6.01 12.03 -23.31
CA PRO A 240 -6.90 11.22 -24.15
C PRO A 240 -6.74 9.70 -23.91
N ASP A 241 -5.62 9.28 -23.30
CA ASP A 241 -5.38 7.91 -22.86
C ASP A 241 -5.99 7.70 -21.46
N LEU A 242 -7.05 6.90 -21.39
CA LEU A 242 -7.80 6.63 -20.15
C LEU A 242 -7.01 5.77 -19.17
N PHE A 243 -6.31 4.74 -19.66
CA PHE A 243 -5.48 3.86 -18.84
C PHE A 243 -4.32 4.64 -18.21
N LEU A 244 -3.57 5.40 -19.00
CA LEU A 244 -2.48 6.23 -18.51
C LEU A 244 -2.99 7.31 -17.54
N SER A 245 -4.12 7.96 -17.84
CA SER A 245 -4.74 8.94 -16.94
C SER A 245 -5.16 8.33 -15.61
N ALA A 246 -5.56 7.05 -15.58
CA ALA A 246 -5.86 6.32 -14.35
C ALA A 246 -4.59 5.99 -13.55
N GLU A 247 -3.52 5.55 -14.21
CA GLU A 247 -2.21 5.32 -13.58
C GLU A 247 -1.59 6.60 -12.98
N GLN A 248 -1.87 7.74 -13.60
CA GLN A 248 -1.42 9.08 -13.19
C GLN A 248 -2.36 9.76 -12.17
N ALA A 249 -3.47 9.13 -11.77
CA ALA A 249 -4.49 9.74 -10.90
C ALA A 249 -4.14 9.74 -9.40
N LEU A 250 -3.21 8.89 -8.96
CA LEU A 250 -2.93 8.61 -7.54
C LEU A 250 -2.08 9.73 -6.89
N VAL A 251 -2.59 10.96 -6.84
CA VAL A 251 -1.83 12.16 -6.42
C VAL A 251 -1.45 12.17 -4.94
N LEU A 252 -2.32 11.70 -4.03
CA LEU A 252 -2.05 11.64 -2.59
C LEU A 252 -1.30 10.37 -2.16
N GLY A 253 -1.32 9.32 -2.98
CA GLY A 253 -0.63 8.06 -2.70
C GLY A 253 -1.43 7.09 -1.84
N HIS A 254 -0.75 6.13 -1.23
CA HIS A 254 -1.39 5.10 -0.40
C HIS A 254 -1.88 5.73 0.92
N PRO A 255 -3.18 5.63 1.25
CA PRO A 255 -3.78 6.35 2.39
C PRO A 255 -3.41 5.77 3.77
N LEU A 256 -2.64 4.67 3.78
CA LEU A 256 -2.24 3.90 4.96
C LEU A 256 -0.74 3.61 4.93
N HIS A 257 0.04 4.62 4.56
CA HIS A 257 1.49 4.62 4.56
C HIS A 257 1.98 6.01 5.01
N PRO A 258 3.03 6.14 5.82
CA PRO A 258 3.43 7.42 6.41
C PRO A 258 4.01 8.41 5.38
N THR A 259 4.73 7.90 4.37
CA THR A 259 5.51 8.71 3.42
C THR A 259 5.23 8.34 1.95
N PRO A 260 3.95 8.28 1.52
CA PRO A 260 3.54 7.60 0.29
C PRO A 260 4.01 8.29 -1.00
N LYS A 261 4.52 9.52 -0.91
CA LYS A 261 5.08 10.30 -2.02
C LYS A 261 6.55 10.64 -1.86
N SER A 262 7.21 10.16 -0.80
CA SER A 262 8.65 10.34 -0.69
C SER A 262 9.37 9.60 -1.82
N ARG A 263 10.34 10.30 -2.43
CA ARG A 263 11.16 9.88 -3.57
C ARG A 263 12.57 10.46 -3.41
N GLU A 264 13.08 10.36 -2.18
CA GLU A 264 14.43 10.79 -1.82
C GLU A 264 15.47 10.20 -2.79
N GLY A 265 16.33 11.07 -3.34
CA GLY A 265 17.22 10.76 -4.46
C GLY A 265 16.82 11.43 -5.79
N LEU A 266 15.56 11.84 -5.96
CA LEU A 266 15.13 12.68 -7.09
C LEU A 266 15.23 14.16 -6.76
N SER A 267 15.88 14.94 -7.62
CA SER A 267 15.74 16.41 -7.66
C SER A 267 14.32 16.84 -8.06
N ASP A 268 13.96 18.12 -7.86
CA ASP A 268 12.63 18.62 -8.26
C ASP A 268 12.41 18.61 -9.78
N ALA A 269 13.47 18.72 -10.59
CA ALA A 269 13.39 18.61 -12.04
C ALA A 269 13.11 17.16 -12.48
N GLU A 270 13.85 16.21 -11.91
CA GLU A 270 13.65 14.78 -12.13
C GLU A 270 12.30 14.31 -11.60
N ALA A 271 11.82 14.87 -10.49
CA ALA A 271 10.50 14.59 -9.96
C ALA A 271 9.39 14.87 -10.99
N ARG A 272 9.46 15.99 -11.72
CA ARG A 272 8.46 16.33 -12.75
C ARG A 272 8.50 15.36 -13.94
N LEU A 273 9.69 14.92 -14.36
CA LEU A 273 9.84 14.00 -15.50
C LEU A 273 9.47 12.55 -15.15
N TYR A 274 9.86 12.07 -13.96
CA TYR A 274 9.76 10.67 -13.58
C TYR A 274 8.54 10.34 -12.71
N SER A 275 7.75 11.32 -12.27
CA SER A 275 6.55 11.06 -11.45
C SER A 275 5.28 10.96 -12.31
N PRO A 276 4.45 9.91 -12.16
CA PRO A 276 3.17 9.80 -12.85
C PRO A 276 2.20 10.94 -12.49
N GLU A 277 2.27 11.47 -11.27
CA GLU A 277 1.38 12.53 -10.77
C GLU A 277 1.54 13.84 -11.55
N SER A 278 2.77 14.15 -12.01
CA SER A 278 3.10 15.28 -12.89
C SER A 278 2.76 15.04 -14.37
N ARG A 279 2.15 13.89 -14.70
CA ARG A 279 2.03 13.38 -16.08
C ARG A 279 3.38 13.32 -16.81
N GLY A 280 4.45 13.05 -16.06
CA GLY A 280 5.82 13.08 -16.55
C GLY A 280 6.06 12.19 -17.78
N SER A 281 7.13 12.47 -18.51
CA SER A 281 7.62 11.61 -19.57
C SER A 281 9.12 11.83 -19.81
N PHE A 282 9.80 10.81 -20.31
CA PHE A 282 11.24 10.86 -20.57
C PHE A 282 11.64 9.88 -21.67
N LEU A 283 12.76 10.16 -22.35
CA LEU A 283 13.40 9.18 -23.22
C LEU A 283 14.07 8.11 -22.37
N LEU A 284 14.02 6.85 -22.81
CA LEU A 284 14.82 5.79 -22.19
C LEU A 284 16.28 5.95 -22.61
N HIS A 285 17.17 5.62 -21.68
CA HIS A 285 18.59 5.46 -21.96
C HIS A 285 18.84 4.03 -22.46
N TRP A 286 19.86 3.82 -23.30
CA TRP A 286 20.11 2.50 -23.88
C TRP A 286 21.58 2.09 -23.73
N PHE A 287 21.81 0.84 -23.33
CA PHE A 287 23.09 0.16 -23.49
C PHE A 287 23.01 -0.86 -24.62
N ALA A 288 24.11 -1.01 -25.37
CA ALA A 288 24.37 -2.22 -26.13
C ALA A 288 25.01 -3.25 -25.19
N VAL A 289 24.45 -4.46 -25.13
CA VAL A 289 24.94 -5.58 -24.31
C VAL A 289 25.51 -6.67 -25.23
N ALA A 290 26.76 -7.07 -25.00
CA ALA A 290 27.42 -8.12 -25.76
C ALA A 290 26.80 -9.51 -25.43
N PRO A 291 26.70 -10.44 -26.40
CA PRO A 291 26.16 -11.78 -26.17
C PRO A 291 26.82 -12.57 -25.03
N SER A 292 28.09 -12.29 -24.71
CA SER A 292 28.85 -12.98 -23.66
C SER A 292 28.41 -12.64 -22.23
N VAL A 293 27.68 -11.53 -22.04
CA VAL A 293 27.21 -11.03 -20.73
C VAL A 293 25.70 -10.80 -20.71
N LEU A 294 25.01 -11.20 -21.78
CA LEU A 294 23.57 -11.01 -21.94
C LEU A 294 22.80 -12.15 -21.25
N ALA A 295 22.02 -11.80 -20.24
CA ALA A 295 21.04 -12.69 -19.64
C ALA A 295 19.62 -12.36 -20.13
N GLY A 296 18.79 -13.38 -20.33
CA GLY A 296 17.40 -13.18 -20.75
C GLY A 296 16.61 -14.47 -20.83
N ASP A 297 15.30 -14.34 -20.78
CA ASP A 297 14.36 -15.42 -21.09
C ASP A 297 13.12 -14.84 -21.77
N SER A 298 12.42 -15.67 -22.56
CA SER A 298 11.18 -15.29 -23.21
C SER A 298 10.27 -16.49 -23.45
N ALA A 299 9.01 -16.32 -23.06
CA ALA A 299 7.86 -17.09 -23.53
C ALA A 299 6.92 -16.23 -24.39
N TRP A 300 7.30 -14.99 -24.73
CA TRP A 300 6.54 -14.10 -25.62
C TRP A 300 6.36 -14.78 -26.98
N THR A 301 5.15 -14.79 -27.55
CA THR A 301 4.93 -15.34 -28.90
C THR A 301 4.34 -14.33 -29.87
N ALA A 302 4.73 -14.44 -31.13
CA ALA A 302 4.13 -13.75 -32.26
C ALA A 302 3.91 -14.76 -33.40
N ARG A 303 2.68 -14.83 -33.93
CA ARG A 303 2.29 -15.80 -34.98
C ARG A 303 2.70 -17.25 -34.63
N GLY A 304 2.43 -17.66 -33.38
CA GLY A 304 2.71 -19.00 -32.86
C GLY A 304 4.18 -19.31 -32.50
N ARG A 305 5.14 -18.44 -32.83
CA ARG A 305 6.57 -18.65 -32.55
C ARG A 305 7.08 -17.75 -31.42
N THR A 306 7.98 -18.28 -30.61
CA THR A 306 8.62 -17.50 -29.52
C THR A 306 9.48 -16.38 -30.11
N VAL A 307 9.42 -15.20 -29.50
CA VAL A 307 10.24 -14.03 -29.84
C VAL A 307 11.23 -13.80 -28.71
N ALA A 308 12.52 -13.86 -29.00
CA ALA A 308 13.58 -13.61 -28.03
C ALA A 308 13.53 -12.15 -27.52
N ALA A 309 13.95 -11.94 -26.26
CA ALA A 309 13.73 -10.69 -25.53
C ALA A 309 14.56 -9.50 -26.10
N ASP A 310 15.77 -9.78 -26.58
CA ASP A 310 16.64 -8.89 -27.35
C ASP A 310 15.93 -8.31 -28.60
N ARG A 311 15.19 -9.18 -29.31
CA ARG A 311 14.41 -8.80 -30.49
C ARG A 311 13.16 -8.00 -30.13
N LEU A 312 12.65 -8.11 -28.90
CA LEU A 312 11.55 -7.28 -28.41
C LEU A 312 12.06 -5.87 -28.10
N THR A 313 13.14 -5.73 -27.33
CA THR A 313 13.68 -4.41 -26.96
C THR A 313 14.27 -3.66 -28.15
N ALA A 314 14.95 -4.33 -29.08
CA ALA A 314 15.41 -3.72 -30.32
C ALA A 314 14.25 -3.13 -31.16
N ARG A 315 13.07 -3.76 -31.16
CA ARG A 315 11.86 -3.22 -31.80
C ARG A 315 11.28 -2.03 -31.05
N LEU A 316 11.32 -2.04 -29.71
CA LEU A 316 10.82 -0.95 -28.85
C LEU A 316 11.72 0.29 -28.91
N ALA A 317 13.03 0.13 -29.14
CA ALA A 317 13.97 1.22 -29.39
C ALA A 317 13.67 1.95 -30.72
N GLY A 318 13.14 1.23 -31.71
CA GLY A 318 12.87 1.76 -33.04
C GLY A 318 14.13 1.88 -33.92
N SER A 319 13.97 2.50 -35.08
CA SER A 319 15.08 2.74 -36.01
C SER A 319 16.07 3.79 -35.50
N GLY A 320 17.31 3.72 -35.97
CA GLY A 320 18.33 4.75 -35.75
C GLY A 320 19.12 4.63 -34.45
N LEU A 321 18.78 3.69 -33.57
CA LEU A 321 19.67 3.33 -32.45
C LEU A 321 20.96 2.71 -33.04
N PRO A 322 22.16 3.21 -32.70
CA PRO A 322 23.44 2.71 -33.26
C PRO A 322 23.88 1.40 -32.58
N LEU A 323 23.01 0.40 -32.60
CA LEU A 323 23.24 -0.91 -31.98
C LEU A 323 24.25 -1.72 -32.81
N PRO A 324 25.40 -2.17 -32.24
CA PRO A 324 26.35 -3.00 -32.96
C PRO A 324 25.79 -4.38 -33.33
N ASP A 325 26.30 -4.97 -34.41
CA ASP A 325 25.87 -6.31 -34.86
C ASP A 325 26.03 -7.36 -33.75
N GLY A 326 24.96 -8.11 -33.52
CA GLY A 326 24.88 -9.16 -32.50
C GLY A 326 24.67 -8.68 -31.05
N TYR A 327 24.79 -7.38 -30.76
CA TYR A 327 24.50 -6.85 -29.42
C TYR A 327 22.98 -6.72 -29.19
N ALA A 328 22.54 -6.85 -27.92
CA ALA A 328 21.17 -6.58 -27.52
C ALA A 328 21.00 -5.13 -27.02
N ALA A 329 19.86 -4.51 -27.33
CA ALA A 329 19.51 -3.19 -26.81
C ALA A 329 18.84 -3.33 -25.43
N LEU A 330 19.47 -2.81 -24.38
CA LEU A 330 18.95 -2.83 -23.01
C LEU A 330 18.45 -1.44 -22.62
N PRO A 331 17.14 -1.26 -22.36
CA PRO A 331 16.58 0.03 -21.92
C PRO A 331 16.79 0.26 -20.42
N LEU A 332 17.23 1.46 -20.05
CA LEU A 332 17.45 1.90 -18.68
C LEU A 332 16.61 3.13 -18.35
N HIS A 333 16.24 3.26 -17.08
CA HIS A 333 15.70 4.50 -16.54
C HIS A 333 16.85 5.53 -16.39
N PRO A 334 16.72 6.78 -16.87
CA PRO A 334 17.84 7.74 -16.83
C PRO A 334 18.38 8.05 -15.41
N TRP A 335 17.53 8.02 -14.38
CA TRP A 335 18.02 8.08 -12.99
C TRP A 335 18.82 6.82 -12.59
N GLN A 336 18.42 5.63 -13.02
CA GLN A 336 19.11 4.39 -12.71
C GLN A 336 20.49 4.34 -13.38
N LEU A 337 20.64 4.88 -14.60
CA LEU A 337 21.94 5.06 -15.25
C LEU A 337 22.94 5.75 -14.31
N ARG A 338 22.55 6.87 -13.71
CA ARG A 338 23.41 7.64 -12.79
C ARG A 338 23.87 6.79 -11.60
N GLU A 339 23.01 5.92 -11.10
CA GLU A 339 23.34 5.01 -9.99
C GLU A 339 24.30 3.90 -10.43
N VAL A 340 24.01 3.22 -11.54
CA VAL A 340 24.77 2.04 -11.98
C VAL A 340 26.16 2.39 -12.53
N LEU A 341 26.37 3.59 -13.09
CA LEU A 341 27.68 4.03 -13.60
C LEU A 341 28.78 4.11 -12.52
N HIS A 342 28.43 4.13 -11.23
CA HIS A 342 29.39 4.13 -10.12
C HIS A 342 29.69 2.72 -9.57
N ARG A 343 29.03 1.68 -10.10
CA ARG A 343 29.17 0.29 -9.61
C ARG A 343 30.41 -0.37 -10.26
N PRO A 344 31.36 -0.94 -9.48
CA PRO A 344 32.58 -1.53 -10.03
C PRO A 344 32.34 -2.57 -11.13
N GLU A 345 31.32 -3.41 -10.96
CA GLU A 345 30.93 -4.45 -11.92
C GLU A 345 30.43 -3.88 -13.25
N VAL A 346 29.78 -2.71 -13.24
CA VAL A 346 29.30 -2.02 -14.45
C VAL A 346 30.45 -1.29 -15.15
N ILE A 347 31.34 -0.67 -14.37
CA ILE A 347 32.58 -0.03 -14.88
C ILE A 347 33.43 -1.08 -15.60
N ALA A 348 33.69 -2.24 -14.99
CA ALA A 348 34.46 -3.32 -15.60
C ALA A 348 33.86 -3.81 -16.93
N LEU A 349 32.53 -3.87 -17.03
CA LEU A 349 31.83 -4.27 -18.27
C LEU A 349 31.90 -3.19 -19.37
N LEU A 350 31.92 -1.91 -19.00
CA LEU A 350 32.11 -0.78 -19.93
C LEU A 350 33.55 -0.75 -20.45
N ASP A 351 34.54 -0.89 -19.56
CA ASP A 351 35.97 -0.94 -19.91
C ASP A 351 36.31 -2.13 -20.81
N ALA A 352 35.64 -3.27 -20.60
CA ALA A 352 35.74 -4.45 -21.47
C ALA A 352 35.00 -4.33 -22.81
N GLY A 353 34.23 -3.25 -23.04
CA GLY A 353 33.38 -3.07 -24.23
C GLY A 353 32.21 -4.07 -24.35
N ALA A 354 31.92 -4.78 -23.25
CA ALA A 354 30.82 -5.74 -23.12
C ALA A 354 29.48 -5.01 -22.87
N LEU A 355 29.53 -3.87 -22.20
CA LEU A 355 28.50 -2.82 -22.26
C LEU A 355 29.01 -1.64 -23.09
N ARG A 356 28.13 -0.96 -23.82
CA ARG A 356 28.43 0.30 -24.52
C ARG A 356 27.28 1.28 -24.39
N ASP A 357 27.58 2.52 -24.02
CA ASP A 357 26.59 3.61 -23.95
C ASP A 357 26.11 4.00 -25.35
N LEU A 358 24.79 3.98 -25.56
CA LEU A 358 24.12 4.42 -26.79
C LEU A 358 23.33 5.73 -26.60
N GLY A 359 23.30 6.28 -25.39
CA GLY A 359 22.58 7.50 -25.05
C GLY A 359 21.06 7.32 -24.85
N ALA A 360 20.39 8.46 -24.69
CA ALA A 360 18.93 8.53 -24.66
C ALA A 360 18.36 8.51 -26.09
N HIS A 361 17.41 7.60 -26.38
CA HIS A 361 16.91 7.38 -27.75
C HIS A 361 15.43 6.98 -27.78
N GLY A 362 14.78 7.31 -28.90
CA GLY A 362 13.42 6.91 -29.24
C GLY A 362 12.34 7.94 -28.90
N ALA A 363 11.11 7.47 -28.70
CA ALA A 363 9.97 8.29 -28.28
C ALA A 363 9.86 8.32 -26.73
N PRO A 364 9.22 9.36 -26.15
CA PRO A 364 9.05 9.44 -24.70
C PRO A 364 8.18 8.31 -24.14
N TRP A 365 8.54 7.85 -22.96
CA TRP A 365 7.82 6.88 -22.17
C TRP A 365 7.25 7.53 -20.90
N HIS A 366 6.07 7.09 -20.48
CA HIS A 366 5.38 7.65 -19.32
C HIS A 366 5.46 6.71 -18.11
N PRO A 367 5.90 7.17 -16.93
CA PRO A 367 5.83 6.37 -15.71
C PRO A 367 4.36 6.11 -15.35
N THR A 368 4.09 4.86 -14.92
CA THR A 368 2.79 4.43 -14.38
C THR A 368 2.79 4.56 -12.84
N SER A 369 1.76 4.08 -12.15
CA SER A 369 1.62 4.29 -10.70
C SER A 369 2.76 3.67 -9.86
N SER A 370 3.53 2.73 -10.42
CA SER A 370 4.71 2.12 -9.79
C SER A 370 6.00 2.94 -9.95
N VAL A 371 5.96 4.07 -10.69
CA VAL A 371 7.09 4.88 -11.17
C VAL A 371 7.97 4.15 -12.17
N ARG A 372 8.50 2.97 -11.80
CA ARG A 372 9.48 2.20 -12.58
C ARG A 372 8.91 1.39 -13.74
N THR A 373 7.60 1.15 -13.76
CA THR A 373 6.93 0.58 -14.94
C THR A 373 6.51 1.73 -15.84
N VAL A 374 7.02 1.73 -17.06
CA VAL A 374 6.75 2.76 -18.07
C VAL A 374 5.85 2.25 -19.19
N HIS A 375 5.01 3.15 -19.69
CA HIS A 375 3.96 2.91 -20.67
C HIS A 375 4.13 3.80 -21.91
N ARG A 376 3.70 3.27 -23.05
CA ARG A 376 3.52 3.94 -24.33
C ARG A 376 2.31 3.34 -25.02
N SER A 377 1.35 4.17 -25.39
CA SER A 377 0.06 3.74 -25.97
C SER A 377 0.20 3.11 -27.37
N ASP A 378 1.30 3.40 -28.07
CA ASP A 378 1.66 2.83 -29.37
C ASP A 378 2.55 1.58 -29.27
N ALA A 379 3.01 1.22 -28.06
CA ALA A 379 3.89 0.09 -27.84
C ALA A 379 3.10 -1.17 -27.43
N PRO A 380 3.39 -2.34 -28.00
CA PRO A 380 2.75 -3.61 -27.61
C PRO A 380 3.20 -4.11 -26.22
N ALA A 381 4.18 -3.44 -25.61
CA ALA A 381 4.76 -3.81 -24.33
C ALA A 381 4.99 -2.59 -23.43
N MET A 382 4.72 -2.76 -22.14
CA MET A 382 5.24 -1.91 -21.07
C MET A 382 6.61 -2.43 -20.64
N LEU A 383 7.46 -1.56 -20.08
CA LEU A 383 8.77 -1.95 -19.53
C LEU A 383 8.79 -1.69 -18.03
N LYS A 384 9.08 -2.70 -17.21
CA LYS A 384 9.32 -2.56 -15.77
C LYS A 384 10.83 -2.58 -15.52
N LEU A 385 11.38 -1.38 -15.41
CA LEU A 385 12.82 -1.10 -15.29
C LEU A 385 13.28 -1.27 -13.84
N SER A 386 14.55 -1.60 -13.62
CA SER A 386 15.14 -1.48 -12.28
C SER A 386 15.28 -0.01 -11.89
N LEU A 387 14.99 0.32 -10.63
CA LEU A 387 15.09 1.67 -10.08
C LEU A 387 15.43 1.62 -8.58
N ALA A 388 16.70 1.83 -8.21
CA ALA A 388 17.21 1.76 -6.83
C ALA A 388 16.66 2.85 -5.88
N LEU A 389 15.78 3.71 -6.38
CA LEU A 389 15.02 4.68 -5.60
C LEU A 389 14.15 3.97 -4.56
N ARG A 390 14.19 4.44 -3.30
CA ARG A 390 13.26 4.00 -2.26
C ARG A 390 11.88 4.61 -2.55
N ILE A 391 10.90 3.75 -2.86
CA ILE A 391 9.51 4.14 -3.08
C ILE A 391 8.66 3.33 -2.12
N THR A 392 7.95 4.00 -1.21
CA THR A 392 7.39 3.35 0.00
C THR A 392 8.50 2.58 0.74
N ASN A 393 8.19 1.45 1.40
CA ASN A 393 9.12 0.67 2.21
C ASN A 393 10.07 -0.26 1.43
N SER A 394 10.36 0.04 0.16
CA SER A 394 11.16 -0.84 -0.70
C SER A 394 12.02 -0.06 -1.69
N ARG A 395 13.29 -0.45 -1.85
CA ARG A 395 14.08 -0.15 -3.06
C ARG A 395 13.50 -0.91 -4.25
N ARG A 396 13.36 -0.25 -5.41
CA ARG A 396 12.61 -0.80 -6.55
C ARG A 396 13.51 -1.32 -7.68
N GLU A 397 14.59 -2.02 -7.35
CA GLU A 397 15.33 -2.85 -8.31
C GLU A 397 14.54 -4.14 -8.61
N ASN A 398 14.79 -4.77 -9.76
CA ASN A 398 14.26 -6.11 -10.05
C ASN A 398 15.28 -7.16 -9.56
N LEU A 399 14.82 -8.27 -8.98
CA LEU A 399 15.69 -9.39 -8.57
C LEU A 399 15.56 -10.56 -9.54
N ARG A 400 16.66 -11.24 -9.89
CA ARG A 400 16.69 -12.30 -10.92
C ARG A 400 15.60 -13.37 -10.75
N LYS A 401 15.28 -13.77 -9.52
CA LYS A 401 14.18 -14.72 -9.20
C LYS A 401 12.78 -14.23 -9.63
N GLU A 402 12.53 -12.92 -9.57
CA GLU A 402 11.26 -12.29 -9.96
C GLU A 402 11.10 -12.23 -11.48
N LEU A 403 12.22 -12.03 -12.19
CA LEU A 403 12.24 -12.07 -13.66
C LEU A 403 11.91 -13.48 -14.16
N HIS A 404 12.48 -14.53 -13.53
CA HIS A 404 12.06 -15.92 -13.77
C HIS A 404 10.57 -16.16 -13.46
N ARG A 405 10.08 -15.67 -12.30
CA ARG A 405 8.68 -15.80 -11.86
C ARG A 405 7.67 -15.33 -12.92
N GLY A 406 7.93 -14.20 -13.58
CA GLY A 406 7.06 -13.66 -14.63
C GLY A 406 6.89 -14.60 -15.83
N VAL A 407 8.01 -15.16 -16.31
CA VAL A 407 8.01 -16.07 -17.48
C VAL A 407 7.45 -17.44 -17.10
N GLU A 408 7.77 -17.95 -15.91
CA GLU A 408 7.20 -19.20 -15.36
C GLU A 408 5.66 -19.12 -15.27
N VAL A 409 5.11 -18.05 -14.70
CA VAL A 409 3.65 -17.86 -14.65
C VAL A 409 3.05 -17.75 -16.05
N HIS A 410 3.69 -17.05 -17.00
CA HIS A 410 3.21 -17.01 -18.37
C HIS A 410 3.19 -18.40 -19.03
N ARG A 411 4.20 -19.25 -18.77
CA ARG A 411 4.24 -20.65 -19.23
C ARG A 411 3.14 -21.49 -18.58
N LEU A 412 2.95 -21.39 -17.26
CA LEU A 412 1.91 -22.11 -16.51
C LEU A 412 0.50 -21.76 -17.02
N LEU A 413 0.22 -20.48 -17.23
CA LEU A 413 -1.06 -20.03 -17.81
C LEU A 413 -1.29 -20.67 -19.19
N ARG A 414 -0.25 -20.73 -20.03
CA ARG A 414 -0.31 -21.34 -21.37
C ARG A 414 -0.37 -22.87 -21.37
N ALA A 415 0.02 -23.54 -20.29
CA ALA A 415 -0.13 -25.00 -20.12
C ALA A 415 -1.60 -25.45 -19.96
N GLY A 416 -2.56 -24.52 -20.02
CA GLY A 416 -4.00 -24.80 -20.05
C GLY A 416 -4.78 -24.13 -18.93
N LEU A 417 -4.11 -23.64 -17.89
CA LEU A 417 -4.74 -22.96 -16.76
C LEU A 417 -5.54 -21.72 -17.21
N VAL A 418 -5.04 -20.96 -18.20
CA VAL A 418 -5.77 -19.80 -18.76
C VAL A 418 -7.11 -20.20 -19.38
N LYS A 419 -7.22 -21.39 -19.99
CA LYS A 419 -8.48 -21.86 -20.59
C LYS A 419 -9.50 -22.26 -19.52
N GLN A 420 -9.03 -22.93 -18.46
CA GLN A 420 -9.86 -23.33 -17.31
C GLN A 420 -10.43 -22.10 -16.60
N TRP A 421 -9.56 -21.12 -16.33
CA TRP A 421 -9.94 -19.82 -15.81
C TRP A 421 -10.94 -19.11 -16.73
N GLN A 422 -10.59 -18.84 -17.98
CA GLN A 422 -11.44 -17.99 -18.85
C GLN A 422 -12.82 -18.62 -19.12
N ALA A 423 -12.97 -19.94 -19.00
CA ALA A 423 -14.27 -20.61 -19.02
C ALA A 423 -15.12 -20.32 -17.76
N ALA A 424 -14.51 -20.20 -16.57
CA ALA A 424 -15.19 -19.85 -15.33
C ALA A 424 -15.40 -18.32 -15.16
N HIS A 425 -14.42 -17.52 -15.58
CA HIS A 425 -14.34 -16.08 -15.33
C HIS A 425 -13.87 -15.30 -16.58
N PRO A 426 -14.68 -15.21 -17.64
CA PRO A 426 -14.30 -14.57 -18.91
C PRO A 426 -13.99 -13.06 -18.77
N GLY A 427 -14.54 -12.38 -17.76
CA GLY A 427 -14.28 -10.97 -17.49
C GLY A 427 -12.93 -10.66 -16.84
N PHE A 428 -12.22 -11.66 -16.28
CA PHE A 428 -11.00 -11.46 -15.49
C PHE A 428 -9.76 -12.04 -16.20
N ASP A 429 -8.60 -11.37 -16.10
CA ASP A 429 -7.35 -11.87 -16.74
C ASP A 429 -6.05 -11.30 -16.11
N ILE A 430 -4.86 -11.80 -16.48
CA ILE A 430 -3.55 -11.26 -16.04
C ILE A 430 -2.90 -10.37 -17.11
N VAL A 431 -2.26 -9.28 -16.69
CA VAL A 431 -1.25 -8.56 -17.50
C VAL A 431 0.09 -9.28 -17.34
N ARG A 432 0.52 -10.01 -18.38
CA ARG A 432 1.65 -10.96 -18.28
C ARG A 432 3.00 -10.29 -18.48
N ASP A 433 4.01 -10.90 -17.85
CA ASP A 433 5.43 -10.55 -17.93
C ASP A 433 6.22 -11.69 -18.61
N PRO A 434 5.99 -11.95 -19.92
CA PRO A 434 6.47 -13.14 -20.60
C PRO A 434 7.97 -13.14 -20.93
N ALA A 435 8.68 -12.03 -20.76
CA ALA A 435 10.06 -11.90 -21.21
C ALA A 435 10.84 -10.89 -20.36
N TRP A 436 12.17 -11.02 -20.34
CA TRP A 436 13.07 -10.09 -19.68
C TRP A 436 14.48 -10.10 -20.29
N LEU A 437 15.22 -9.03 -20.01
CA LEU A 437 16.66 -8.91 -20.26
C LEU A 437 17.37 -8.46 -18.99
N ALA A 438 18.61 -8.87 -18.84
CA ALA A 438 19.52 -8.43 -17.80
C ALA A 438 20.97 -8.62 -18.25
N VAL A 439 21.89 -8.32 -17.33
CA VAL A 439 23.34 -8.43 -17.56
C VAL A 439 23.92 -9.27 -16.43
N ASP A 440 24.85 -10.16 -16.79
CA ASP A 440 25.67 -10.89 -15.83
C ASP A 440 27.12 -10.38 -15.91
N GLY A 441 27.86 -10.46 -14.81
CA GLY A 441 29.26 -10.07 -14.74
C GLY A 441 30.16 -11.01 -15.53
N THR A 442 31.44 -10.65 -15.68
CA THR A 442 32.45 -11.53 -16.29
C THR A 442 32.72 -12.80 -15.47
N ASP A 443 32.26 -12.83 -14.21
CA ASP A 443 32.23 -13.98 -13.30
C ASP A 443 30.94 -14.83 -13.41
N GLY A 444 29.97 -14.40 -14.22
CA GLY A 444 28.67 -15.05 -14.38
C GLY A 444 27.64 -14.73 -13.29
N LEU A 445 27.89 -13.76 -12.41
CA LEU A 445 26.95 -13.34 -11.38
C LEU A 445 25.99 -12.23 -11.87
N PRO A 446 24.70 -12.21 -11.49
CA PRO A 446 23.77 -11.16 -11.90
C PRO A 446 24.21 -9.74 -11.50
N VAL A 447 24.31 -8.83 -12.47
CA VAL A 447 24.56 -7.41 -12.21
C VAL A 447 23.24 -6.71 -11.91
N THR A 448 23.05 -6.36 -10.64
CA THR A 448 21.81 -5.74 -10.17
C THR A 448 21.61 -4.34 -10.74
N GLY A 449 20.35 -3.93 -10.83
CA GLY A 449 20.00 -2.58 -11.29
C GLY A 449 19.97 -2.40 -12.81
N LEU A 450 20.36 -3.43 -13.58
CA LEU A 450 20.28 -3.47 -15.04
C LEU A 450 19.12 -4.33 -15.55
N ASP A 451 18.48 -5.16 -14.72
CA ASP A 451 17.43 -6.08 -15.16
C ASP A 451 16.12 -5.35 -15.54
N VAL A 452 15.50 -5.79 -16.63
CA VAL A 452 14.28 -5.24 -17.24
C VAL A 452 13.26 -6.34 -17.50
N VAL A 453 12.04 -6.16 -16.96
CA VAL A 453 10.88 -6.99 -17.31
C VAL A 453 10.12 -6.38 -18.49
N ILE A 454 9.81 -7.21 -19.49
CA ILE A 454 9.02 -6.85 -20.67
C ILE A 454 7.59 -7.37 -20.47
N ARG A 455 6.67 -6.44 -20.20
CA ARG A 455 5.26 -6.69 -19.86
C ARG A 455 4.38 -6.53 -21.09
N HIS A 456 3.39 -7.40 -21.31
CA HIS A 456 2.35 -7.17 -22.33
C HIS A 456 1.65 -5.83 -22.08
N ASN A 457 1.44 -5.03 -23.13
CA ASN A 457 0.49 -3.91 -23.09
C ASN A 457 -0.81 -4.32 -23.82
N PRO A 458 -1.86 -4.72 -23.10
CA PRO A 458 -3.15 -5.08 -23.69
C PRO A 458 -4.12 -3.88 -23.82
N PHE A 459 -3.68 -2.67 -23.49
CA PHE A 459 -4.55 -1.49 -23.37
C PHE A 459 -4.33 -0.52 -24.53
N GLY A 460 -5.42 -0.18 -25.22
CA GLY A 460 -5.51 0.99 -26.10
C GLY A 460 -5.91 2.25 -25.32
N PRO A 461 -5.75 3.45 -25.91
CA PRO A 461 -6.00 4.72 -25.22
C PRO A 461 -7.47 4.92 -24.82
N VAL A 462 -8.42 4.25 -25.50
CA VAL A 462 -9.86 4.32 -25.22
C VAL A 462 -10.36 3.25 -24.24
N ASP A 463 -9.50 2.32 -23.81
CA ASP A 463 -9.90 1.27 -22.87
C ASP A 463 -10.06 1.85 -21.46
N ASP A 464 -11.28 1.83 -20.93
CA ASP A 464 -11.55 2.33 -19.57
C ASP A 464 -11.12 1.30 -18.51
N VAL A 465 -9.80 1.23 -18.32
CA VAL A 465 -9.13 0.36 -17.34
C VAL A 465 -8.46 1.22 -16.29
N THR A 466 -8.77 0.98 -15.02
CA THR A 466 -8.27 1.79 -13.91
C THR A 466 -7.72 0.93 -12.78
N CYS A 467 -6.51 1.23 -12.29
CA CYS A 467 -6.08 0.63 -11.02
C CYS A 467 -7.00 1.10 -9.88
N VAL A 468 -7.38 0.17 -9.00
CA VAL A 468 -8.35 0.46 -7.91
C VAL A 468 -7.82 1.60 -7.02
N ALA A 469 -6.51 1.67 -6.79
CA ALA A 469 -5.88 2.75 -6.03
C ALA A 469 -6.13 4.14 -6.67
N GLY A 470 -5.96 4.29 -7.98
CA GLY A 470 -6.21 5.54 -8.71
C GLY A 470 -7.71 5.86 -8.87
N LEU A 471 -8.57 4.84 -8.83
CA LEU A 471 -10.03 4.96 -8.85
C LEU A 471 -10.58 5.54 -7.54
N VAL A 472 -10.12 5.04 -6.40
CA VAL A 472 -10.62 5.43 -5.06
C VAL A 472 -9.95 6.69 -4.49
N ALA A 473 -8.76 7.05 -4.97
CA ALA A 473 -8.00 8.19 -4.47
C ALA A 473 -8.77 9.52 -4.60
N PRO A 474 -8.86 10.32 -3.52
CA PRO A 474 -9.29 11.71 -3.60
C PRO A 474 -8.40 12.49 -4.57
N ARG A 475 -9.02 13.32 -5.41
CA ARG A 475 -8.36 14.16 -6.40
C ARG A 475 -8.55 15.62 -5.97
N PRO A 476 -7.59 16.27 -5.27
CA PRO A 476 -7.74 17.64 -4.70
C PRO A 476 -7.63 18.76 -5.77
N TYR A 477 -8.28 18.55 -6.92
CA TYR A 477 -8.34 19.45 -8.07
C TYR A 477 -9.63 19.16 -8.86
N PRO A 478 -10.40 20.19 -9.28
CA PRO A 478 -11.67 19.98 -9.98
C PRO A 478 -11.43 19.54 -11.44
N ARG A 479 -12.10 18.47 -11.90
CA ARG A 479 -12.20 18.21 -13.36
C ARG A 479 -13.13 19.25 -14.00
N ARG A 480 -12.75 19.78 -15.17
CA ARG A 480 -13.69 20.55 -16.01
C ARG A 480 -14.76 19.58 -16.54
N ALA A 481 -16.01 20.01 -16.53
CA ALA A 481 -17.15 19.20 -16.99
C ALA A 481 -17.24 19.04 -18.53
N THR A 482 -16.27 19.57 -19.28
CA THR A 482 -16.31 19.72 -20.74
C THR A 482 -15.89 18.47 -21.54
N GLU A 483 -15.64 17.34 -20.90
CA GLU A 483 -15.31 16.05 -21.54
C GLU A 483 -16.55 15.11 -21.60
N GLN A 484 -17.76 15.68 -21.60
CA GLN A 484 -19.03 14.94 -21.60
C GLN A 484 -19.57 14.60 -23.01
N HIS A 485 -18.82 14.82 -24.09
CA HIS A 485 -19.23 14.45 -25.45
C HIS A 485 -18.11 13.78 -26.25
N LEU A 486 -18.26 12.46 -26.45
CA LEU A 486 -17.75 11.75 -27.62
C LEU A 486 -18.95 11.06 -28.29
N GLY A 487 -19.60 11.83 -29.14
CA GLY A 487 -20.69 11.46 -30.06
C GLY A 487 -20.56 12.39 -31.29
N PRO A 488 -20.89 11.94 -32.51
CA PRO A 488 -20.18 12.39 -33.70
C PRO A 488 -20.63 13.76 -34.25
N THR A 489 -19.62 14.52 -34.70
CA THR A 489 -19.64 15.53 -35.79
C THR A 489 -20.92 16.36 -36.00
N GLY A 490 -20.84 17.64 -35.64
CA GLY A 490 -21.71 18.72 -36.13
C GLY A 490 -20.90 20.02 -36.16
N ASP A 491 -21.07 20.81 -37.21
CA ASP A 491 -20.17 21.92 -37.53
C ASP A 491 -20.20 23.08 -36.53
N ALA A 492 -19.09 23.79 -36.42
CA ALA A 492 -18.96 24.98 -35.59
C ALA A 492 -19.30 26.23 -36.40
N GLU A 493 -20.31 26.98 -36.00
CA GLU A 493 -20.39 28.44 -36.20
C GLU A 493 -21.41 29.09 -35.25
N ASP A 494 -21.09 30.32 -34.82
CA ASP A 494 -21.90 31.34 -34.11
C ASP A 494 -22.78 31.01 -32.89
N LEU A 495 -22.52 31.70 -31.76
CA LEU A 495 -23.47 32.55 -31.00
C LEU A 495 -22.76 33.31 -29.84
N PRO A 496 -23.32 34.43 -29.33
CA PRO A 496 -22.53 35.52 -28.73
C PRO A 496 -22.35 35.49 -27.19
N THR A 497 -21.60 36.48 -26.71
CA THR A 497 -21.34 36.85 -25.31
C THR A 497 -22.53 36.63 -24.35
N ALA A 498 -22.39 35.64 -23.46
CA ALA A 498 -23.35 35.38 -22.40
C ALA A 498 -23.00 36.14 -21.10
N GLY A 499 -24.03 36.70 -20.46
CA GLY A 499 -23.95 37.21 -19.08
C GLY A 499 -23.83 36.07 -18.04
N PRO A 500 -23.88 36.39 -16.73
CA PRO A 500 -23.70 35.38 -15.68
C PRO A 500 -24.77 34.29 -15.76
N LEU A 501 -24.32 33.06 -16.00
CA LEU A 501 -25.16 31.85 -16.00
C LEU A 501 -25.80 31.63 -14.60
N PRO A 502 -27.04 31.15 -14.53
CA PRO A 502 -27.67 30.80 -13.26
C PRO A 502 -26.97 29.61 -12.60
N PRO A 503 -27.05 29.45 -11.26
CA PRO A 503 -26.40 28.35 -10.56
C PRO A 503 -27.05 27.01 -10.91
N GLY A 504 -26.33 26.19 -11.68
CA GLY A 504 -26.66 24.79 -11.91
C GLY A 504 -26.37 23.91 -10.69
N PRO A 505 -26.87 22.66 -10.66
CA PRO A 505 -26.75 21.78 -9.50
C PRO A 505 -25.28 21.47 -9.18
N ASP A 506 -25.00 21.40 -7.88
CA ASP A 506 -23.68 21.38 -7.26
C ASP A 506 -22.62 20.56 -8.00
N ARG A 507 -21.58 21.25 -8.48
CA ARG A 507 -20.33 20.59 -8.90
C ARG A 507 -19.79 19.75 -7.75
N PHE A 508 -19.34 18.54 -8.08
CA PHE A 508 -18.59 17.66 -7.19
C PHE A 508 -17.56 18.42 -6.32
N PRO A 509 -17.42 18.09 -5.03
CA PRO A 509 -16.35 18.63 -4.19
C PRO A 509 -14.99 18.47 -4.86
N ALA A 510 -14.12 19.45 -4.69
CA ALA A 510 -12.85 19.55 -5.39
C ALA A 510 -11.83 18.46 -4.98
N HIS A 511 -12.16 17.59 -4.03
CA HIS A 511 -11.41 16.40 -3.60
C HIS A 511 -12.02 15.06 -4.07
N SER A 512 -13.15 15.06 -4.78
CA SER A 512 -13.88 13.83 -5.12
C SER A 512 -13.06 12.82 -5.94
N SER A 513 -13.14 11.53 -5.58
CA SER A 513 -12.50 10.46 -6.35
C SER A 513 -13.22 10.16 -7.66
N ARG A 514 -12.56 9.39 -8.53
CA ARG A 514 -13.18 8.85 -9.74
C ARG A 514 -14.36 7.93 -9.39
N LEU A 515 -14.24 7.12 -8.34
CA LEU A 515 -15.34 6.29 -7.81
C LEU A 515 -16.56 7.15 -7.43
N ALA A 516 -16.36 8.23 -6.69
CA ALA A 516 -17.44 9.13 -6.29
C ALA A 516 -18.16 9.76 -7.50
N THR A 517 -17.40 10.13 -8.53
CA THR A 517 -17.93 10.68 -9.79
C THR A 517 -18.74 9.63 -10.56
N LEU A 518 -18.28 8.38 -10.63
CA LEU A 518 -18.99 7.28 -11.31
C LEU A 518 -20.30 6.93 -10.60
N VAL A 519 -20.23 6.67 -9.29
CA VAL A 519 -21.37 6.26 -8.46
C VAL A 519 -22.47 7.33 -8.42
N THR A 520 -22.10 8.61 -8.41
CA THR A 520 -23.08 9.72 -8.43
C THR A 520 -23.76 9.84 -9.79
N ARG A 521 -23.01 9.82 -10.91
CA ARG A 521 -23.61 9.83 -12.27
C ARG A 521 -24.51 8.62 -12.52
N LEU A 522 -24.12 7.45 -12.00
CA LEU A 522 -24.95 6.25 -12.04
C LEU A 522 -26.25 6.42 -11.24
N ALA A 523 -26.21 7.03 -10.06
CA ALA A 523 -27.39 7.32 -9.25
C ALA A 523 -28.34 8.32 -9.95
N GLU A 524 -27.79 9.41 -10.51
CA GLU A 524 -28.53 10.41 -11.29
C GLU A 524 -29.22 9.77 -12.50
N ARG A 525 -28.47 9.05 -13.34
CA ARG A 525 -29.01 8.44 -14.57
C ARG A 525 -30.00 7.31 -14.32
N THR A 526 -29.83 6.54 -13.25
CA THR A 526 -30.76 5.44 -12.92
C THR A 526 -31.94 5.88 -12.05
N GLY A 527 -31.95 7.13 -11.55
CA GLY A 527 -32.96 7.63 -10.61
C GLY A 527 -32.97 6.91 -9.25
N ARG A 528 -31.91 6.15 -8.92
CA ARG A 528 -31.84 5.30 -7.72
C ARG A 528 -31.04 5.98 -6.60
N PRO A 529 -31.34 5.69 -5.31
CA PRO A 529 -30.55 6.19 -4.20
C PRO A 529 -29.07 5.83 -4.33
N ARG A 530 -28.18 6.80 -4.09
CA ARG A 530 -26.71 6.63 -4.24
C ARG A 530 -26.16 5.41 -3.50
N ALA A 531 -26.66 5.14 -2.29
CA ALA A 531 -26.24 3.98 -1.50
C ALA A 531 -26.63 2.63 -2.15
N ALA A 532 -27.76 2.55 -2.85
CA ALA A 532 -28.19 1.34 -3.56
C ALA A 532 -27.33 1.09 -4.80
N VAL A 533 -27.00 2.15 -5.54
CA VAL A 533 -26.07 2.10 -6.68
C VAL A 533 -24.66 1.72 -6.23
N ALA A 534 -24.17 2.31 -5.13
CA ALA A 534 -22.88 1.97 -4.53
C ALA A 534 -22.80 0.50 -4.10
N ALA A 535 -23.85 -0.03 -3.45
CA ALA A 535 -23.91 -1.43 -3.05
C ALA A 535 -23.91 -2.39 -4.25
N GLU A 536 -24.66 -2.07 -5.32
CA GLU A 536 -24.64 -2.87 -6.55
C GLU A 536 -23.27 -2.81 -7.25
N TRP A 537 -22.68 -1.61 -7.34
CA TRP A 537 -21.35 -1.42 -7.93
C TRP A 537 -20.32 -2.27 -7.17
N PHE A 538 -20.36 -2.25 -5.84
CA PHE A 538 -19.49 -3.06 -4.99
C PHE A 538 -19.73 -4.56 -5.16
N LEU A 539 -20.98 -5.03 -5.24
CA LEU A 539 -21.29 -6.44 -5.52
C LEU A 539 -20.76 -6.89 -6.89
N ARG A 540 -20.91 -6.06 -7.94
CA ARG A 540 -20.31 -6.32 -9.26
C ARG A 540 -18.78 -6.38 -9.18
N TYR A 541 -18.14 -5.54 -8.38
CA TYR A 541 -16.69 -5.61 -8.14
C TYR A 541 -16.28 -6.94 -7.47
N LEU A 542 -17.01 -7.40 -6.44
CA LEU A 542 -16.73 -8.69 -5.80
C LEU A 542 -16.81 -9.85 -6.80
N GLU A 543 -17.85 -9.89 -7.64
CA GLU A 543 -18.05 -10.95 -8.63
C GLU A 543 -17.07 -10.88 -9.81
N GLN A 544 -16.76 -9.69 -10.35
CA GLN A 544 -15.90 -9.53 -11.53
C GLN A 544 -14.40 -9.50 -11.23
N VAL A 545 -14.02 -9.30 -9.96
CA VAL A 545 -12.61 -9.13 -9.55
C VAL A 545 -12.22 -10.05 -8.41
N VAL A 546 -13.02 -10.15 -7.34
CA VAL A 546 -12.62 -10.89 -6.13
C VAL A 546 -12.85 -12.40 -6.29
N ARG A 547 -14.02 -12.84 -6.79
CA ARG A 547 -14.30 -14.28 -7.03
C ARG A 547 -13.24 -14.94 -7.94
N PRO A 548 -12.83 -14.34 -9.07
CA PRO A 548 -11.78 -14.92 -9.92
C PRO A 548 -10.41 -15.05 -9.25
N VAL A 549 -10.06 -14.13 -8.34
CA VAL A 549 -8.81 -14.21 -7.56
C VAL A 549 -8.90 -15.29 -6.48
N LEU A 550 -10.06 -15.45 -5.83
CA LEU A 550 -10.32 -16.59 -4.92
C LEU A 550 -10.33 -17.94 -5.67
N TRP A 551 -10.74 -17.96 -6.94
CA TRP A 551 -10.73 -19.15 -7.78
C TRP A 551 -9.29 -19.61 -8.08
N LEU A 552 -8.38 -18.68 -8.38
CA LEU A 552 -6.95 -19.00 -8.53
C LEU A 552 -6.34 -19.61 -7.27
N ASP A 553 -6.69 -19.06 -6.11
CA ASP A 553 -6.21 -19.56 -4.84
C ASP A 553 -6.73 -20.98 -4.55
N GLY A 554 -8.04 -21.18 -4.64
CA GLY A 554 -8.69 -22.46 -4.34
C GLY A 554 -8.44 -23.56 -5.38
N GLU A 555 -8.56 -23.25 -6.67
CA GLU A 555 -8.58 -24.25 -7.74
C GLU A 555 -7.24 -24.40 -8.46
N ALA A 556 -6.35 -23.40 -8.39
CA ALA A 556 -5.00 -23.47 -8.96
C ALA A 556 -3.87 -23.48 -7.91
N GLY A 557 -4.14 -23.15 -6.64
CA GLY A 557 -3.12 -23.06 -5.60
C GLY A 557 -2.24 -21.81 -5.67
N ILE A 558 -2.73 -20.74 -6.33
CA ILE A 558 -1.99 -19.52 -6.61
C ILE A 558 -2.67 -18.34 -5.93
N ALA A 559 -2.14 -17.91 -4.78
CA ALA A 559 -2.55 -16.66 -4.15
C ALA A 559 -1.82 -15.48 -4.80
N LEU A 560 -2.48 -14.32 -4.84
CA LEU A 560 -1.98 -13.09 -5.47
C LEU A 560 -1.83 -11.95 -4.47
N GLU A 561 -0.80 -11.13 -4.63
CA GLU A 561 -0.66 -9.80 -4.01
C GLU A 561 -1.62 -8.79 -4.67
N ALA A 562 -2.92 -9.11 -4.63
CA ALA A 562 -3.99 -8.37 -5.28
C ALA A 562 -4.36 -7.07 -4.53
N HIS A 563 -3.37 -6.30 -4.11
CA HIS A 563 -3.57 -4.97 -3.51
C HIS A 563 -4.13 -3.97 -4.54
N GLN A 564 -4.67 -2.84 -4.07
CA GLN A 564 -5.42 -1.90 -4.93
C GLN A 564 -4.62 -1.36 -6.14
N GLN A 565 -3.29 -1.31 -6.07
CA GLN A 565 -2.45 -0.84 -7.19
C GLN A 565 -2.10 -1.93 -8.23
N ASN A 566 -2.22 -3.22 -7.87
CA ASN A 566 -2.01 -4.37 -8.75
C ASN A 566 -3.32 -4.95 -9.29
N THR A 567 -4.45 -4.45 -8.78
CA THR A 567 -5.79 -4.76 -9.25
C THR A 567 -6.28 -3.66 -10.18
N LEU A 568 -6.57 -4.00 -11.42
CA LEU A 568 -7.18 -3.14 -12.42
C LEU A 568 -8.65 -3.52 -12.59
N LEU A 569 -9.50 -2.53 -12.80
CA LEU A 569 -10.94 -2.69 -13.03
C LEU A 569 -11.27 -2.25 -14.45
N LEU A 570 -12.07 -3.06 -15.16
CA LEU A 570 -12.67 -2.70 -16.44
C LEU A 570 -14.06 -2.13 -16.16
N LEU A 571 -14.34 -0.98 -16.77
CA LEU A 571 -15.64 -0.32 -16.72
C LEU A 571 -16.34 -0.42 -18.09
N ASP A 572 -17.66 -0.57 -18.10
CA ASP A 572 -18.45 -0.25 -19.30
C ASP A 572 -18.52 1.27 -19.52
N PRO A 573 -18.99 1.77 -20.70
CA PRO A 573 -19.16 3.20 -20.96
C PRO A 573 -20.07 3.91 -19.94
N ASP A 574 -20.86 3.12 -19.22
CA ASP A 574 -21.81 3.53 -18.21
C ASP A 574 -21.19 3.74 -16.83
N GLY A 575 -20.02 3.15 -16.56
CA GLY A 575 -19.28 3.23 -15.31
C GLY A 575 -19.45 2.05 -14.35
N TRP A 576 -20.07 0.95 -14.78
CA TRP A 576 -20.21 -0.28 -14.01
C TRP A 576 -19.01 -1.22 -14.17
N PRO A 577 -18.64 -1.99 -13.12
CA PRO A 577 -17.66 -3.07 -13.24
C PRO A 577 -18.16 -4.16 -14.19
N THR A 578 -17.33 -4.49 -15.19
CA THR A 578 -17.59 -5.58 -16.16
C THR A 578 -16.47 -6.62 -16.24
N GLY A 579 -15.35 -6.36 -15.58
CA GLY A 579 -14.21 -7.26 -15.53
C GLY A 579 -13.08 -6.70 -14.69
N GLY A 580 -11.98 -7.44 -14.58
CA GLY A 580 -10.78 -6.98 -13.89
C GLY A 580 -9.50 -7.53 -14.52
N ARG A 581 -8.36 -6.95 -14.15
CA ARG A 581 -7.06 -7.54 -14.44
C ARG A 581 -6.19 -7.54 -13.21
N TYR A 582 -5.43 -8.61 -13.00
CA TYR A 582 -4.27 -8.58 -12.11
C TYR A 582 -3.02 -8.19 -12.89
N ARG A 583 -2.10 -7.46 -12.28
CA ARG A 583 -0.77 -7.21 -12.81
C ARG A 583 0.30 -7.42 -11.74
N ASP A 584 1.53 -7.58 -12.23
CA ASP A 584 2.79 -7.70 -11.50
C ASP A 584 3.33 -9.11 -11.30
N ASN A 585 4.65 -9.26 -11.54
CA ASN A 585 5.38 -10.52 -11.45
C ASN A 585 5.96 -10.82 -10.07
N GLN A 586 6.06 -9.84 -9.17
CA GLN A 586 6.62 -10.07 -7.84
C GLN A 586 5.62 -10.80 -6.94
N GLY A 587 4.33 -10.45 -7.05
CA GLY A 587 3.27 -10.83 -6.11
C GLY A 587 2.55 -12.17 -6.33
N TYR A 588 3.25 -13.25 -6.71
CA TYR A 588 2.67 -14.59 -6.75
C TYR A 588 3.14 -15.43 -5.55
N TYR A 589 2.21 -16.16 -4.94
CA TYR A 589 2.49 -17.14 -3.89
C TYR A 589 1.91 -18.50 -4.31
N PHE A 590 2.78 -19.48 -4.55
CA PHE A 590 2.34 -20.86 -4.79
C PHE A 590 2.24 -21.60 -3.46
N ARG A 591 1.08 -22.19 -3.19
CA ARG A 591 0.84 -22.97 -1.96
C ARG A 591 1.67 -24.23 -1.97
N HIS A 592 2.42 -24.49 -0.89
CA HIS A 592 3.19 -25.72 -0.73
C HIS A 592 2.30 -26.96 -0.87
N SER A 593 1.09 -26.94 -0.30
CA SER A 593 0.10 -28.03 -0.41
C SER A 593 -0.28 -28.39 -1.85
N ARG A 594 -0.11 -27.47 -2.80
CA ARG A 594 -0.46 -27.63 -4.22
C ARG A 594 0.73 -27.86 -5.15
N ARG A 595 1.93 -28.08 -4.59
CA ARG A 595 3.17 -28.30 -5.37
C ARG A 595 3.02 -29.38 -6.43
N ALA A 596 2.48 -30.54 -6.09
CA ALA A 596 2.32 -31.66 -7.03
C ALA A 596 1.36 -31.33 -8.18
N GLU A 597 0.29 -30.58 -7.93
CA GLU A 597 -0.68 -30.16 -8.96
C GLU A 597 -0.07 -29.11 -9.92
N LEU A 598 0.80 -28.24 -9.41
CA LEU A 598 1.49 -27.21 -10.19
C LEU A 598 2.65 -27.80 -11.00
N ASP A 599 3.47 -28.66 -10.41
CA ASP A 599 4.58 -29.34 -11.10
C ASP A 599 4.09 -30.26 -12.23
N ALA A 600 2.97 -30.98 -12.01
CA ALA A 600 2.33 -31.77 -13.07
C ALA A 600 1.84 -30.93 -14.27
N ARG A 601 1.62 -29.62 -14.09
CA ARG A 601 1.25 -28.67 -15.17
C ARG A 601 2.46 -28.03 -15.82
N LEU A 602 3.52 -27.77 -15.07
CA LEU A 602 4.78 -27.20 -15.53
C LEU A 602 5.94 -27.76 -14.67
N PRO A 603 6.63 -28.82 -15.12
CA PRO A 603 7.71 -29.42 -14.35
C PRO A 603 8.84 -28.43 -14.02
N GLY A 604 9.31 -28.44 -12.77
CA GLY A 604 10.35 -27.53 -12.28
C GLY A 604 9.85 -26.10 -12.01
N ILE A 605 8.53 -25.88 -11.98
CA ILE A 605 7.96 -24.57 -11.62
C ILE A 605 8.41 -24.15 -10.21
N GLY A 606 8.73 -22.87 -10.02
CA GLY A 606 9.09 -22.34 -8.71
C GLY A 606 10.53 -22.60 -8.28
N GLU A 607 11.30 -23.45 -8.97
CA GLU A 607 12.68 -23.80 -8.58
C GLU A 607 13.65 -22.61 -8.72
N ARG A 608 13.59 -21.89 -9.85
CA ARG A 608 14.45 -20.71 -10.09
C ARG A 608 13.89 -19.41 -9.53
N SER A 609 12.57 -19.37 -9.36
CA SER A 609 11.84 -18.17 -8.95
C SER A 609 11.56 -18.11 -7.44
N ASP A 610 11.79 -19.20 -6.70
CA ASP A 610 11.58 -19.28 -5.25
C ASP A 610 10.18 -18.74 -4.86
N THR A 611 9.16 -19.36 -5.46
CA THR A 611 7.75 -18.87 -5.45
C THR A 611 6.84 -19.70 -4.55
N PHE A 612 7.29 -20.87 -4.09
CA PHE A 612 6.53 -21.70 -3.15
C PHE A 612 6.71 -21.22 -1.71
N VAL A 613 5.60 -20.97 -1.02
CA VAL A 613 5.56 -20.61 0.40
C VAL A 613 4.68 -21.59 1.17
N SER A 614 4.81 -21.64 2.49
CA SER A 614 3.85 -22.39 3.32
C SER A 614 2.44 -21.83 3.16
N ASP A 615 1.44 -22.69 3.30
CA ASP A 615 0.04 -22.30 3.16
C ASP A 615 -0.40 -21.23 4.18
N ASP A 616 0.20 -21.20 5.39
CA ASP A 616 -0.02 -20.14 6.39
C ASP A 616 0.55 -18.79 5.96
N VAL A 617 1.73 -18.76 5.31
CA VAL A 617 2.30 -17.53 4.76
C VAL A 617 1.47 -17.06 3.57
N ALA A 618 1.04 -17.97 2.69
CA ALA A 618 0.11 -17.64 1.60
C ALA A 618 -1.19 -17.03 2.15
N ASP A 619 -1.79 -17.66 3.17
CA ASP A 619 -3.01 -17.19 3.82
C ASP A 619 -2.85 -15.81 4.47
N GLU A 620 -1.77 -15.57 5.24
CA GLU A 620 -1.53 -14.27 5.89
C GLU A 620 -1.41 -13.15 4.85
N ARG A 621 -0.59 -13.36 3.82
CA ARG A 621 -0.34 -12.36 2.79
C ARG A 621 -1.59 -12.14 1.93
N PHE A 622 -2.29 -13.21 1.55
CA PHE A 622 -3.51 -13.11 0.77
C PHE A 622 -4.65 -12.41 1.53
N ALA A 623 -4.79 -12.69 2.83
CA ALA A 623 -5.75 -11.99 3.70
C ALA A 623 -5.44 -10.49 3.82
N TYR A 624 -4.16 -10.12 3.96
CA TYR A 624 -3.77 -8.71 3.96
C TYR A 624 -4.04 -8.04 2.60
N TYR A 625 -3.61 -8.64 1.49
CA TYR A 625 -3.66 -7.97 0.19
C TYR A 625 -5.06 -7.93 -0.44
N LEU A 626 -5.77 -9.07 -0.48
CA LEU A 626 -7.12 -9.12 -1.05
C LEU A 626 -8.18 -8.69 -0.03
N GLY A 627 -8.09 -9.16 1.21
CA GLY A 627 -9.04 -8.82 2.26
C GLY A 627 -8.90 -7.37 2.74
N ILE A 628 -7.78 -7.04 3.39
CA ILE A 628 -7.61 -5.77 4.11
C ILE A 628 -7.31 -4.59 3.17
N ASN A 629 -6.27 -4.69 2.34
CA ASN A 629 -5.81 -3.59 1.48
C ASN A 629 -6.80 -3.34 0.35
N ASN A 630 -7.26 -4.39 -0.32
CA ASN A 630 -8.18 -4.28 -1.45
C ASN A 630 -9.64 -4.09 -1.02
N VAL A 631 -10.33 -5.14 -0.57
CA VAL A 631 -11.81 -5.09 -0.41
C VAL A 631 -12.22 -4.20 0.76
N LEU A 632 -11.64 -4.39 1.96
CA LEU A 632 -11.94 -3.51 3.10
C LEU A 632 -11.48 -2.07 2.83
N GLY A 633 -10.36 -1.88 2.12
CA GLY A 633 -9.94 -0.54 1.68
C GLY A 633 -10.90 0.13 0.69
N LEU A 634 -11.57 -0.65 -0.18
CA LEU A 634 -12.62 -0.15 -1.07
C LEU A 634 -13.87 0.24 -0.27
N VAL A 635 -14.29 -0.59 0.69
CA VAL A 635 -15.38 -0.25 1.63
C VAL A 635 -15.08 1.06 2.38
N GLY A 636 -13.87 1.22 2.91
CA GLY A 636 -13.41 2.44 3.55
C GLY A 636 -13.43 3.66 2.64
N ALA A 637 -13.10 3.49 1.36
CA ALA A 637 -13.20 4.55 0.36
C ALA A 637 -14.65 4.96 0.06
N PHE A 638 -15.61 4.03 0.02
CA PHE A 638 -17.04 4.35 -0.07
C PHE A 638 -17.55 5.13 1.15
N GLY A 639 -17.18 4.67 2.36
CA GLY A 639 -17.59 5.28 3.63
C GLY A 639 -17.05 6.68 3.85
N SER A 640 -15.72 6.84 3.75
CA SER A 640 -15.02 8.12 3.94
C SER A 640 -15.42 9.22 2.95
N GLN A 641 -15.98 8.84 1.79
CA GLN A 641 -16.54 9.75 0.77
C GLN A 641 -18.07 9.85 0.82
N LYS A 642 -18.72 9.28 1.85
CA LYS A 642 -20.17 9.33 2.10
C LYS A 642 -21.02 8.77 0.96
N LEU A 643 -20.47 7.82 0.18
CA LEU A 643 -21.15 7.19 -0.95
C LEU A 643 -22.14 6.11 -0.50
N ALA A 644 -21.76 5.33 0.52
CA ALA A 644 -22.58 4.34 1.21
C ALA A 644 -22.10 4.18 2.67
N ASP A 645 -22.94 3.59 3.53
CA ASP A 645 -22.54 3.17 4.87
C ASP A 645 -21.61 1.94 4.79
N GLU A 646 -20.48 1.97 5.50
CA GLU A 646 -19.54 0.84 5.53
C GLU A 646 -20.19 -0.43 6.06
N ARG A 647 -21.13 -0.35 7.02
CA ARG A 647 -21.83 -1.50 7.58
C ARG A 647 -22.68 -2.24 6.54
N LEU A 648 -23.29 -1.50 5.61
CA LEU A 648 -24.05 -2.09 4.50
C LEU A 648 -23.13 -2.87 3.56
N LEU A 649 -21.96 -2.31 3.23
CA LEU A 649 -20.99 -2.97 2.35
C LEU A 649 -20.26 -4.12 3.05
N LEU A 650 -19.98 -4.03 4.35
CA LEU A 650 -19.46 -5.14 5.16
C LEU A 650 -20.47 -6.30 5.23
N ALA A 651 -21.76 -6.02 5.39
CA ALA A 651 -22.80 -7.05 5.34
C ALA A 651 -22.91 -7.70 3.94
N ALA A 652 -22.82 -6.92 2.88
CA ALA A 652 -22.77 -7.42 1.51
C ALA A 652 -21.51 -8.29 1.26
N PHE A 653 -20.35 -7.89 1.78
CA PHE A 653 -19.12 -8.66 1.68
C PHE A 653 -19.17 -9.96 2.50
N ARG A 654 -19.68 -9.93 3.75
CA ARG A 654 -19.93 -11.14 4.55
C ARG A 654 -20.78 -12.14 3.79
N ARG A 655 -21.91 -11.70 3.20
CA ARG A 655 -22.77 -12.57 2.38
C ARG A 655 -22.01 -13.19 1.20
N PHE A 656 -21.28 -12.38 0.42
CA PHE A 656 -20.47 -12.88 -0.69
C PHE A 656 -19.43 -13.93 -0.24
N LEU A 657 -18.78 -13.71 0.91
CA LEU A 657 -17.84 -14.68 1.48
C LEU A 657 -18.55 -15.96 1.94
N THR A 658 -19.74 -15.87 2.55
CA THR A 658 -20.54 -17.04 2.94
C THR A 658 -20.97 -17.85 1.72
N ASP A 659 -21.47 -17.18 0.67
CA ASP A 659 -21.85 -17.80 -0.59
C ASP A 659 -20.62 -18.46 -1.28
N THR A 660 -19.43 -17.89 -1.12
CA THR A 660 -18.17 -18.42 -1.69
C THR A 660 -17.55 -19.56 -0.85
N ALA A 661 -17.76 -19.58 0.47
CA ALA A 661 -17.27 -20.62 1.37
C ALA A 661 -18.17 -21.88 1.35
N SER A 662 -19.49 -21.66 1.38
CA SER A 662 -20.48 -22.69 1.72
C SER A 662 -21.67 -22.77 0.76
N GLY A 663 -21.75 -21.87 -0.22
CA GLY A 663 -22.83 -21.84 -1.22
C GLY A 663 -22.73 -22.95 -2.27
N PRO A 664 -23.63 -22.95 -3.28
CA PRO A 664 -23.62 -23.93 -4.36
C PRO A 664 -22.33 -23.87 -5.19
N ASP A 665 -21.87 -22.66 -5.51
CA ASP A 665 -20.66 -22.38 -6.29
C ASP A 665 -19.45 -22.08 -5.37
N ARG A 666 -19.30 -22.87 -4.30
CA ARG A 666 -18.20 -22.68 -3.34
C ARG A 666 -16.83 -22.94 -3.96
N LEU A 667 -15.82 -22.20 -3.50
CA LEU A 667 -14.43 -22.33 -3.93
C LEU A 667 -13.58 -23.02 -2.86
N ARG A 668 -12.51 -23.72 -3.25
CA ARG A 668 -11.58 -24.40 -2.32
C ARG A 668 -10.59 -23.45 -1.61
N SER A 669 -10.77 -22.14 -1.72
CA SER A 669 -9.94 -21.13 -1.04
C SER A 669 -10.22 -21.13 0.47
N SER A 670 -9.17 -21.09 1.29
CA SER A 670 -9.26 -20.94 2.75
C SER A 670 -9.70 -19.54 3.18
N LEU A 671 -9.44 -18.53 2.33
CA LEU A 671 -9.56 -17.13 2.71
C LEU A 671 -10.98 -16.70 3.12
N PRO A 672 -12.08 -17.12 2.46
CA PRO A 672 -13.43 -16.71 2.86
C PRO A 672 -13.80 -17.13 4.28
N ALA A 673 -13.50 -18.37 4.68
CA ALA A 673 -13.72 -18.83 6.05
C ALA A 673 -12.84 -18.04 7.05
N ARG A 674 -11.54 -17.90 6.76
CA ARG A 674 -10.59 -17.13 7.58
C ARG A 674 -11.07 -15.68 7.83
N LEU A 675 -11.65 -15.02 6.82
CA LEU A 675 -12.20 -13.66 6.93
C LEU A 675 -13.56 -13.58 7.64
N LEU A 676 -14.35 -14.65 7.67
CA LEU A 676 -15.64 -14.70 8.36
C LEU A 676 -15.50 -15.04 9.84
N ASP A 677 -14.60 -15.99 10.16
CA ASP A 677 -14.56 -16.69 11.44
C ASP A 677 -13.48 -16.15 12.39
N SER A 678 -12.42 -15.51 11.88
CA SER A 678 -11.34 -14.99 12.73
C SER A 678 -11.75 -13.66 13.39
N PRO A 679 -11.65 -13.51 14.73
CA PRO A 679 -11.97 -12.26 15.42
C PRO A 679 -10.97 -11.13 15.13
N THR A 680 -9.77 -11.49 14.68
CA THR A 680 -8.68 -10.57 14.36
C THR A 680 -8.01 -10.94 13.05
N LEU A 681 -7.36 -9.96 12.42
CA LEU A 681 -6.60 -10.16 11.18
C LEU A 681 -5.17 -9.67 11.35
N ARG A 682 -4.22 -10.36 10.71
CA ARG A 682 -2.83 -9.91 10.59
C ARG A 682 -2.75 -8.84 9.50
N CYS A 683 -2.27 -7.65 9.86
CA CYS A 683 -2.18 -6.50 8.97
C CYS A 683 -0.74 -6.00 8.92
N LYS A 684 -0.22 -5.76 7.72
CA LYS A 684 1.08 -5.09 7.55
C LYS A 684 1.04 -3.70 8.17
N ALA A 685 2.08 -3.38 8.94
CA ALA A 685 2.24 -2.14 9.69
C ALA A 685 3.26 -1.25 8.96
N ASN A 686 2.79 -0.34 8.12
CA ASN A 686 3.65 0.41 7.20
C ASN A 686 4.47 1.50 7.92
N LEU A 687 3.97 2.05 9.03
CA LEU A 687 4.69 3.01 9.86
C LEU A 687 5.73 2.32 10.75
N LEU A 688 5.38 1.24 11.45
CA LEU A 688 6.33 0.46 12.26
C LEU A 688 7.43 -0.19 11.41
N THR A 689 7.08 -0.73 10.23
CA THR A 689 8.08 -1.25 9.26
C THR A 689 9.10 -0.17 8.88
N ARG A 690 8.66 1.09 8.74
CA ARG A 690 9.55 2.22 8.48
C ARG A 690 10.41 2.60 9.69
N LEU A 691 9.80 2.68 10.87
CA LEU A 691 10.49 3.07 12.11
C LEU A 691 11.60 2.07 12.49
N HIS A 692 11.45 0.80 12.12
CA HIS A 692 12.46 -0.25 12.31
C HIS A 692 13.47 -0.35 11.14
N GLY A 693 13.51 0.62 10.23
CA GLY A 693 14.51 0.69 9.15
C GLY A 693 14.42 -0.41 8.07
N LEU A 694 13.35 -1.23 8.05
CA LEU A 694 13.26 -2.39 7.17
C LEU A 694 13.09 -1.99 5.69
N ASP A 695 13.85 -2.65 4.80
CA ASP A 695 13.71 -2.54 3.34
C ASP A 695 13.11 -3.84 2.79
N GLU A 696 11.88 -3.76 2.29
CA GLU A 696 11.09 -4.93 1.84
C GLU A 696 11.65 -5.60 0.58
N LEU A 697 12.77 -5.10 0.02
CA LEU A 697 13.55 -5.80 -1.01
C LEU A 697 14.47 -6.89 -0.40
N VAL A 698 14.78 -6.81 0.90
CA VAL A 698 15.85 -7.60 1.55
C VAL A 698 15.26 -8.48 2.66
N GLY A 699 15.71 -9.74 2.70
CA GLY A 699 15.31 -10.73 3.71
C GLY A 699 14.26 -11.72 3.19
N PRO A 700 13.90 -12.73 4.00
CA PRO A 700 12.83 -13.66 3.66
C PRO A 700 11.44 -13.02 3.84
N VAL A 701 10.47 -13.53 3.07
CA VAL A 701 9.14 -12.92 2.91
C VAL A 701 8.37 -12.82 4.23
N ASP A 702 8.61 -13.75 5.15
CA ASP A 702 8.01 -13.78 6.49
C ASP A 702 8.35 -12.53 7.33
N THR A 703 9.60 -12.06 7.26
CA THR A 703 10.23 -11.12 8.20
C THR A 703 10.53 -9.74 7.59
N GLN A 704 10.47 -9.59 6.26
CA GLN A 704 10.73 -8.33 5.55
C GLN A 704 9.77 -7.15 5.90
N SER A 705 8.74 -7.36 6.72
CA SER A 705 7.81 -6.30 7.16
C SER A 705 7.23 -6.60 8.54
N VAL A 706 6.93 -5.56 9.32
CA VAL A 706 6.20 -5.68 10.59
C VAL A 706 4.72 -5.97 10.30
N TYR A 707 4.14 -6.93 11.02
CA TYR A 707 2.71 -7.22 11.02
C TYR A 707 2.11 -7.06 12.42
N VAL A 708 1.04 -6.30 12.51
CA VAL A 708 0.21 -6.10 13.72
C VAL A 708 -1.08 -6.91 13.63
N THR A 709 -1.77 -7.05 14.75
CA THR A 709 -3.09 -7.71 14.82
C THR A 709 -4.16 -6.62 14.95
N ILE A 710 -5.11 -6.58 14.01
CA ILE A 710 -6.25 -5.66 14.03
C ILE A 710 -7.55 -6.42 14.31
N ALA A 711 -8.56 -5.75 14.88
CA ALA A 711 -9.91 -6.30 14.96
C ALA A 711 -10.47 -6.57 13.55
N ASN A 712 -11.16 -7.69 13.35
CA ASN A 712 -11.78 -8.00 12.07
C ASN A 712 -13.14 -7.27 11.95
N PRO A 713 -13.33 -6.30 11.03
CA PRO A 713 -14.60 -5.59 10.88
C PRO A 713 -15.72 -6.47 10.28
N LEU A 714 -15.40 -7.70 9.86
CA LEU A 714 -16.38 -8.70 9.46
C LEU A 714 -16.84 -9.58 10.63
N HIS A 715 -16.07 -9.72 11.71
CA HIS A 715 -16.45 -10.55 12.84
C HIS A 715 -17.39 -9.78 13.77
N LEU A 716 -18.65 -10.23 13.85
CA LEU A 716 -19.74 -9.63 14.63
C LEU A 716 -20.15 -10.57 15.77
#